data_AF-A0A2A4B212-F1
#
_entry.id   AF-A0A2A4B212-F1
#
_cell.length_a   1.000
_cell.length_b   1.000
_cell.length_c   1.000
_cell.angle_alpha   90.00
_cell.angle_beta   90.00
_cell.angle_gamma   90.00
#
_symmetry.space_group_name_H-M   'P 1'
#
loop_
_entity.id
_entity.type
_entity.pdbx_description
1 polymer ?
#
loop_
_entity_poly.entity_id
_entity_poly.type
_entity_poly.pdbx_seq_one_letter_code
_entity_poly.pdbx_strand_id
1 'polypeptide(L)'
;MSVGQKAASAAGFLAHVGVNIHSGPGLDGYANSSMVLRSLNYLGIDRVRDAFAVNGVGGATVTALADAGIKFDFIYSRERALEGNEGFDRFVTELTKFRADHPGGLLAVEGLNEVNLSEIKHLDVSGLDAAAVVQRGLYAAIKGSAALSDIPVINLTVGNEDKATYQALGDLGAYSDFANSHAYTPTGASGDRQMEESIALAKTGSSGDPVWITETGFTTLPSAVALGVTDAVQAKLTLTSVFHAFENGAAQTFLYELLDSNLDNGRPEREQHFGLFEADGTPKLAATALHNLNAIFSDTRTAAGDRSAVMDETAFSLTGAPKDTHSMTLSKGEGVFDIAVWRDAVLWDGKAKKEIEIAPATMTLDFGSVQKTVYVYDPLKGLDPVAVYHDVDRISLSVGDSPLIVEVGAGAAVAKISHDFDAEVAMTASQFVASIDKLAQSPDLSRVTLTDGQALRVSSKAAIVDMIANYGDVLGKIAGGYSFVTTVLGDDWREDKQYDSTGALVTTIDSGFSKGVLVSQHVIGADGSDQKLRYVGGKLVEDITVSAAGDRTVKRYDAATGDLQWVTEDNADGTRRSSAYEGGLLKSLTVIEKSGRKIVEQYEGTRLAMRDVYEPSGDSSHSVIDEAGQLSRRTINYADGRVEQVAYGLTGRGYAEQHQYFDAKGKVTAVTRYRGDGTMHSTENYAADGGKAFATYNAAGKLATTARTAADGTRDTRSFAANGATVSWSQVAANGVTTNKTYDPETGALRQQTVQRPDGSSEINVFGISGRSYTRQTSVLDSAGRTVSLTRYHADGTLDYTENNNYQSGARAMTMYDAAGRKTSTARIESNGARETLTYDTAGRIVARTTVDENGVTTITRYSYDGSMLSRLVNNPDGTGESHLFNVTNQPYSKSSTYLDKNGKTVALVQYRADGTLYFTLNRGSNAVAESNYDARGRLVTSLRTMADGSRTTLTYAPETGKLLSKQEVTATSDFITSRYEGGVLSSITSRFADGNWSVETFANGGSTLESYTAKGARISTRVTDATGTQTLTTYDPLTGKPVETKVTSAALALTPSSGQNSAASALLATTTASTPIALMDAARFGVNAAAVTDFSVASSSSSGLGLGITTIASRSNDRLQTTASIGL
;
A
#
# COMPACT_ATOMS: atom_id res chain seq x y z
N MET A 1 -31.00 -62.45 -85.60
CA MET A 1 -29.64 -62.29 -86.15
C MET A 1 -29.57 -60.96 -86.88
N SER A 2 -29.15 -59.90 -86.20
CA SER A 2 -28.34 -58.86 -86.84
C SER A 2 -26.88 -59.24 -86.57
N VAL A 3 -26.07 -59.10 -87.60
CA VAL A 3 -24.64 -59.41 -87.63
C VAL A 3 -23.93 -58.06 -87.57
N GLY A 4 -23.01 -57.89 -86.61
CA GLY A 4 -22.05 -56.79 -86.60
C GLY A 4 -22.31 -55.63 -85.63
N GLN A 5 -22.64 -55.89 -84.36
CA GLN A 5 -22.12 -54.99 -83.32
C GLN A 5 -20.60 -55.23 -83.18
N LYS A 6 -19.88 -54.25 -82.64
CA LYS A 6 -18.43 -54.28 -82.37
C LYS A 6 -18.26 -54.60 -80.89
N ALA A 7 -17.31 -55.47 -80.51
CA ALA A 7 -17.24 -56.00 -79.16
C ALA A 7 -17.16 -54.84 -78.18
N ALA A 8 -18.20 -54.68 -77.37
CA ALA A 8 -18.23 -53.64 -76.35
C ALA A 8 -17.29 -54.04 -75.22
N SER A 9 -16.78 -53.05 -74.48
CA SER A 9 -15.99 -53.33 -73.28
C SER A 9 -16.90 -53.36 -72.06
N ALA A 10 -16.64 -54.26 -71.11
CA ALA A 10 -17.35 -54.29 -69.84
C ALA A 10 -17.18 -52.95 -69.09
N ALA A 11 -15.99 -52.34 -69.15
CA ALA A 11 -15.74 -51.00 -68.62
C ALA A 11 -16.62 -49.92 -69.28
N GLY A 12 -16.87 -50.02 -70.59
CA GLY A 12 -17.76 -49.12 -71.31
C GLY A 12 -19.23 -49.29 -70.90
N PHE A 13 -19.67 -50.53 -70.68
CA PHE A 13 -21.00 -50.82 -70.13
C PHE A 13 -21.17 -50.25 -68.71
N LEU A 14 -20.19 -50.46 -67.83
CA LEU A 14 -20.23 -49.92 -66.47
C LEU A 14 -20.25 -48.38 -66.45
N ALA A 15 -19.43 -47.74 -67.29
CA ALA A 15 -19.40 -46.28 -67.39
C ALA A 15 -20.71 -45.69 -67.93
N HIS A 16 -21.51 -46.47 -68.67
CA HIS A 16 -22.81 -46.07 -69.19
C HIS A 16 -23.90 -45.99 -68.11
N VAL A 17 -23.75 -46.70 -66.99
CA VAL A 17 -24.77 -46.74 -65.93
C VAL A 17 -24.53 -45.63 -64.90
N GLY A 18 -25.54 -44.80 -64.70
CA GLY A 18 -25.62 -43.77 -63.65
C GLY A 18 -26.94 -43.85 -62.89
N VAL A 19 -27.12 -42.96 -61.91
CA VAL A 19 -28.36 -42.90 -61.12
C VAL A 19 -28.74 -41.45 -60.79
N ASN A 20 -30.04 -41.15 -60.78
CA ASN A 20 -30.56 -39.89 -60.30
C ASN A 20 -30.47 -39.83 -58.78
N ILE A 21 -30.07 -38.66 -58.27
CA ILE A 21 -30.10 -38.34 -56.85
C ILE A 21 -30.78 -36.99 -56.64
N HIS A 22 -31.09 -36.66 -55.39
CA HIS A 22 -31.69 -35.38 -55.00
C HIS A 22 -30.88 -34.68 -53.90
N SER A 23 -29.55 -34.69 -53.99
CA SER A 23 -28.65 -34.08 -53.01
C SER A 23 -28.57 -32.57 -53.16
N GLY A 24 -28.67 -32.02 -54.36
CA GLY A 24 -28.69 -30.57 -54.62
C GLY A 24 -29.79 -29.83 -53.84
N PRO A 25 -31.05 -30.30 -53.86
CA PRO A 25 -32.11 -29.74 -53.02
C PRO A 25 -31.86 -29.90 -51.50
N GLY A 26 -31.06 -30.87 -51.08
CA GLY A 26 -30.71 -31.11 -49.68
C GLY A 26 -31.89 -31.59 -48.82
N LEU A 27 -32.79 -32.41 -49.38
CA LEU A 27 -34.00 -32.91 -48.72
C LEU A 27 -33.89 -34.41 -48.37
N ASP A 28 -34.72 -34.86 -47.43
CA ASP A 28 -34.89 -36.27 -47.04
C ASP A 28 -33.54 -37.00 -46.79
N GLY A 29 -33.44 -38.26 -47.23
CA GLY A 29 -32.21 -39.06 -47.11
C GLY A 29 -31.02 -38.46 -47.88
N TYR A 30 -31.26 -37.65 -48.91
CA TYR A 30 -30.21 -37.09 -49.74
C TYR A 30 -29.41 -35.96 -49.09
N ALA A 31 -29.86 -35.42 -47.95
CA ALA A 31 -29.04 -34.53 -47.11
C ALA A 31 -27.89 -35.26 -46.38
N ASN A 32 -27.87 -36.59 -46.41
CA ASN A 32 -26.88 -37.44 -45.76
C ASN A 32 -25.86 -37.97 -46.79
N SER A 33 -24.75 -37.24 -46.97
CA SER A 33 -23.73 -37.63 -47.95
C SER A 33 -23.09 -38.99 -47.65
N SER A 34 -22.98 -39.37 -46.38
CA SER A 34 -22.40 -40.66 -45.96
C SER A 34 -23.26 -41.84 -46.43
N MET A 35 -24.58 -41.73 -46.28
CA MET A 35 -25.52 -42.75 -46.74
C MET A 35 -25.56 -42.81 -48.27
N VAL A 36 -25.68 -41.65 -48.94
CA VAL A 36 -25.68 -41.58 -50.42
C VAL A 36 -24.39 -42.18 -50.98
N LEU A 37 -23.23 -41.83 -50.42
CA LEU A 37 -21.94 -42.36 -50.86
C LEU A 37 -21.84 -43.88 -50.64
N ARG A 38 -22.29 -44.39 -49.50
CA ARG A 38 -22.34 -45.85 -49.24
C ARG A 38 -23.22 -46.56 -50.27
N SER A 39 -24.39 -46.01 -50.58
CA SER A 39 -25.30 -46.59 -51.57
C SER A 39 -24.69 -46.58 -52.98
N LEU A 40 -24.02 -45.50 -53.38
CA LEU A 40 -23.33 -45.41 -54.68
C LEU A 40 -22.14 -46.38 -54.76
N ASN A 41 -21.32 -46.45 -53.71
CA ASN A 41 -20.22 -47.40 -53.63
C ASN A 41 -20.71 -48.84 -53.64
N TYR A 42 -21.83 -49.14 -52.96
CA TYR A 42 -22.47 -50.44 -53.02
C TYR A 42 -22.86 -50.78 -54.46
N LEU A 43 -23.47 -49.87 -55.22
CA LEU A 43 -23.78 -50.14 -56.63
C LEU A 43 -22.55 -50.19 -57.55
N GLY A 44 -21.41 -49.64 -57.14
CA GLY A 44 -20.26 -49.42 -58.01
C GLY A 44 -20.51 -48.34 -59.06
N ILE A 45 -21.35 -47.35 -58.75
CA ILE A 45 -21.70 -46.24 -59.64
C ILE A 45 -21.03 -44.96 -59.15
N ASP A 46 -20.37 -44.23 -60.05
CA ASP A 46 -19.69 -42.96 -59.77
C ASP A 46 -20.26 -41.78 -60.57
N ARG A 47 -21.38 -41.97 -61.27
CA ARG A 47 -22.03 -40.97 -62.13
C ARG A 47 -23.45 -40.74 -61.65
N VAL A 48 -23.75 -39.48 -61.36
CA VAL A 48 -25.07 -39.08 -60.87
C VAL A 48 -25.62 -37.90 -61.64
N ARG A 49 -26.94 -37.84 -61.70
CA ARG A 49 -27.69 -36.68 -62.18
C ARG A 49 -28.38 -36.00 -61.01
N ASP A 50 -28.23 -34.69 -60.91
CA ASP A 50 -28.79 -33.90 -59.81
C ASP A 50 -29.01 -32.43 -60.21
N ALA A 51 -29.69 -31.67 -59.35
CA ALA A 51 -29.68 -30.22 -59.39
C ALA A 51 -28.38 -29.67 -58.80
N PHE A 52 -27.87 -28.59 -59.38
CA PHE A 52 -26.69 -27.92 -58.84
C PHE A 52 -27.03 -27.03 -57.65
N ALA A 53 -26.27 -27.16 -56.56
CA ALA A 53 -26.38 -26.30 -55.38
C ALA A 53 -25.00 -25.93 -54.85
N VAL A 54 -24.83 -24.66 -54.48
CA VAL A 54 -23.62 -24.14 -53.81
C VAL A 54 -23.86 -23.81 -52.34
N ASN A 55 -25.12 -23.56 -51.97
CA ASN A 55 -25.53 -23.12 -50.65
C ASN A 55 -26.31 -24.21 -49.92
N GLY A 56 -26.52 -24.00 -48.62
CA GLY A 56 -27.32 -24.90 -47.80
C GLY A 56 -26.68 -26.27 -47.58
N VAL A 57 -27.45 -27.18 -46.99
CA VAL A 57 -27.04 -28.58 -46.79
C VAL A 57 -26.86 -29.30 -48.13
N GLY A 58 -27.63 -28.92 -49.16
CA GLY A 58 -27.50 -29.48 -50.49
C GLY A 58 -26.13 -29.21 -51.12
N GLY A 59 -25.66 -27.95 -51.08
CA GLY A 59 -24.31 -27.61 -51.53
C GLY A 59 -23.21 -28.32 -50.75
N ALA A 60 -23.36 -28.46 -49.43
CA ALA A 60 -22.42 -29.23 -48.60
C ALA A 60 -22.41 -30.72 -48.97
N THR A 61 -23.55 -31.29 -49.35
CA THR A 61 -23.67 -32.70 -49.75
C THR A 61 -23.07 -32.94 -51.13
N VAL A 62 -23.38 -32.08 -52.11
CA VAL A 62 -22.79 -32.13 -53.46
C VAL A 62 -21.26 -32.03 -53.39
N THR A 63 -20.74 -31.10 -52.57
CA THR A 63 -19.29 -30.96 -52.30
C THR A 63 -18.69 -32.26 -51.76
N ALA A 64 -19.31 -32.85 -50.72
CA ALA A 64 -18.81 -34.08 -50.11
C ALA A 64 -18.80 -35.28 -51.06
N LEU A 65 -19.80 -35.39 -51.93
CA LEU A 65 -19.86 -36.44 -52.95
C LEU A 65 -18.83 -36.21 -54.07
N ALA A 66 -18.64 -34.97 -54.50
CA ALA A 66 -17.62 -34.62 -55.50
C ALA A 66 -16.19 -34.88 -54.98
N ASP A 67 -15.91 -34.56 -53.71
CA ASP A 67 -14.66 -34.90 -53.02
C ASP A 67 -14.43 -36.42 -52.92
N ALA A 68 -15.51 -37.22 -52.92
CA ALA A 68 -15.46 -38.67 -52.97
C ALA A 68 -15.32 -39.26 -54.40
N GLY A 69 -15.21 -38.39 -55.41
CA GLY A 69 -15.00 -38.77 -56.81
C GLY A 69 -16.29 -39.05 -57.60
N ILE A 70 -17.46 -38.69 -57.04
CA ILE A 70 -18.73 -38.74 -57.76
C ILE A 70 -18.77 -37.64 -58.82
N LYS A 71 -19.24 -38.00 -60.01
CA LYS A 71 -19.28 -37.15 -61.20
C LYS A 71 -20.72 -36.75 -61.48
N PHE A 72 -20.97 -35.46 -61.63
CA PHE A 72 -22.30 -34.88 -61.70
C PHE A 72 -22.64 -34.42 -63.11
N ASP A 73 -23.77 -34.89 -63.62
CA ASP A 73 -24.56 -34.16 -64.57
C ASP A 73 -25.48 -33.19 -63.82
N PHE A 74 -25.31 -31.89 -64.06
CA PHE A 74 -26.10 -30.84 -63.40
C PHE A 74 -27.14 -30.23 -64.32
N ILE A 75 -28.40 -30.36 -63.92
CA ILE A 75 -29.55 -29.81 -64.63
C ILE A 75 -29.61 -28.29 -64.43
N TYR A 76 -29.74 -27.54 -65.53
CA TYR A 76 -30.05 -26.10 -65.47
C TYR A 76 -31.50 -25.90 -65.04
N SER A 77 -31.70 -25.19 -63.93
CA SER A 77 -33.02 -25.13 -63.29
C SER A 77 -33.94 -24.06 -63.90
N ARG A 78 -35.25 -24.24 -63.70
CA ARG A 78 -36.27 -23.27 -64.15
C ARG A 78 -36.16 -21.95 -63.38
N GLU A 79 -35.76 -22.02 -62.12
CA GLU A 79 -35.51 -20.84 -61.27
C GLU A 79 -34.37 -20.00 -61.85
N ARG A 80 -33.30 -20.65 -62.34
CA ARG A 80 -32.19 -19.96 -63.03
C ARG A 80 -32.61 -19.35 -64.36
N ALA A 81 -33.50 -20.01 -65.10
CA ALA A 81 -34.03 -19.45 -66.34
C ALA A 81 -34.80 -18.12 -66.12
N LEU A 82 -35.46 -17.96 -64.97
CA LEU A 82 -36.17 -16.72 -64.60
C LEU A 82 -35.25 -15.53 -64.35
N GLU A 83 -33.98 -15.78 -63.97
CA GLU A 83 -32.95 -14.75 -63.73
C GLU A 83 -32.47 -14.09 -65.04
N GLY A 84 -32.93 -14.55 -66.21
CA GLY A 84 -32.51 -14.02 -67.50
C GLY A 84 -31.03 -14.32 -67.79
N ASN A 85 -30.33 -13.37 -68.40
CA ASN A 85 -28.90 -13.55 -68.72
C ASN A 85 -28.00 -13.62 -67.48
N GLU A 86 -28.39 -12.95 -66.39
CA GLU A 86 -27.63 -13.00 -65.12
C GLU A 86 -27.60 -14.42 -64.53
N GLY A 87 -28.66 -15.22 -64.79
CA GLY A 87 -28.71 -16.62 -64.41
C GLY A 87 -27.61 -17.47 -65.06
N PHE A 88 -27.34 -17.25 -66.35
CA PHE A 88 -26.25 -17.94 -67.04
C PHE A 88 -24.89 -17.55 -66.49
N ASP A 89 -24.65 -16.24 -66.30
CA ASP A 89 -23.37 -15.72 -65.79
C ASP A 89 -23.08 -16.25 -64.38
N ARG A 90 -24.11 -16.28 -63.51
CA ARG A 90 -24.00 -16.82 -62.16
C ARG A 90 -23.73 -18.33 -62.19
N PHE A 91 -24.46 -19.09 -63.01
CA PHE A 91 -24.27 -20.54 -63.13
C PHE A 91 -22.88 -20.91 -63.66
N VAL A 92 -22.39 -20.21 -64.69
CA VAL A 92 -21.01 -20.38 -65.21
C VAL A 92 -19.96 -20.07 -64.15
N THR A 93 -20.15 -18.99 -63.38
CA THR A 93 -19.23 -18.60 -62.31
C THR A 93 -19.16 -19.67 -61.22
N GLU A 94 -20.32 -20.14 -60.76
CA GLU A 94 -20.42 -21.16 -59.72
C GLU A 94 -19.88 -22.52 -60.19
N LEU A 95 -20.18 -22.95 -61.42
CA LEU A 95 -19.64 -24.18 -62.00
C LEU A 95 -18.13 -24.11 -62.26
N THR A 96 -17.61 -22.95 -62.68
CA THR A 96 -16.17 -22.75 -62.85
C THR A 96 -15.45 -22.91 -61.51
N LYS A 97 -16.03 -22.37 -60.43
CA LYS A 97 -15.52 -22.57 -59.08
C LYS A 97 -15.61 -24.04 -58.65
N PHE A 98 -16.78 -24.67 -58.83
CA PHE A 98 -16.97 -26.08 -58.49
C PHE A 98 -15.97 -26.99 -59.20
N ARG A 99 -15.76 -26.80 -60.51
CA ARG A 99 -14.77 -27.57 -61.29
C ARG A 99 -13.34 -27.35 -60.81
N ALA A 100 -13.00 -26.14 -60.38
CA ALA A 100 -11.67 -25.82 -59.85
C ALA A 100 -11.44 -26.46 -58.48
N ASP A 101 -12.46 -26.45 -57.61
CA ASP A 101 -12.40 -27.03 -56.27
C ASP A 101 -12.47 -28.58 -56.31
N HIS A 102 -13.20 -29.14 -57.29
CA HIS A 102 -13.40 -30.59 -57.46
C HIS A 102 -13.07 -31.06 -58.89
N PRO A 103 -11.76 -31.13 -59.26
CA PRO A 103 -11.36 -31.56 -60.60
C PRO A 103 -11.90 -32.96 -60.95
N GLY A 104 -12.64 -33.05 -62.05
CA GLY A 104 -13.28 -34.29 -62.52
C GLY A 104 -14.66 -34.58 -61.91
N GLY A 105 -15.15 -33.75 -60.99
CA GLY A 105 -16.49 -33.88 -60.40
C GLY A 105 -17.63 -33.40 -61.30
N LEU A 106 -17.35 -32.58 -62.33
CA LEU A 106 -18.34 -32.13 -63.31
C LEU A 106 -18.31 -33.03 -64.55
N LEU A 107 -19.35 -33.84 -64.73
CA LEU A 107 -19.51 -34.76 -65.87
C LEU A 107 -20.10 -34.06 -67.09
N ALA A 108 -21.20 -33.34 -66.89
CA ALA A 108 -21.96 -32.65 -67.94
C ALA A 108 -22.84 -31.55 -67.33
N VAL A 109 -23.42 -30.74 -68.21
CA VAL A 109 -24.49 -29.79 -67.87
C VAL A 109 -25.71 -30.12 -68.73
N GLU A 110 -26.87 -30.28 -68.11
CA GLU A 110 -28.11 -30.59 -68.81
C GLU A 110 -29.00 -29.36 -68.96
N GLY A 111 -29.73 -29.30 -70.08
CA GLY A 111 -30.79 -28.33 -70.30
C GLY A 111 -31.96 -28.46 -69.32
N LEU A 112 -33.05 -27.75 -69.59
CA LEU A 112 -34.22 -27.75 -68.71
C LEU A 112 -34.92 -29.13 -68.67
N ASN A 113 -35.36 -29.53 -67.48
CA ASN A 113 -36.12 -30.75 -67.25
C ASN A 113 -37.57 -30.63 -67.73
N GLU A 114 -38.04 -31.60 -68.52
CA GLU A 114 -39.43 -31.88 -68.92
C GLU A 114 -40.26 -30.62 -69.25
N VAL A 115 -39.85 -29.92 -70.31
CA VAL A 115 -40.26 -28.52 -70.58
C VAL A 115 -41.74 -28.31 -70.91
N ASN A 116 -42.50 -29.37 -71.16
CA ASN A 116 -43.93 -29.35 -71.45
C ASN A 116 -44.83 -29.62 -70.23
N LEU A 117 -44.27 -30.08 -69.10
CA LEU A 117 -45.08 -30.41 -67.92
C LEU A 117 -45.38 -29.20 -67.02
N SER A 118 -44.69 -28.07 -67.25
CA SER A 118 -44.96 -26.82 -66.55
C SER A 118 -44.51 -25.60 -67.37
N GLU A 119 -44.94 -24.42 -66.98
CA GLU A 119 -44.58 -23.18 -67.67
C GLU A 119 -43.08 -22.83 -67.52
N ILE A 120 -42.42 -22.57 -68.66
CA ILE A 120 -41.05 -22.03 -68.73
C ILE A 120 -41.12 -20.54 -69.06
N LYS A 121 -40.29 -19.73 -68.41
CA LYS A 121 -40.14 -18.29 -68.69
C LYS A 121 -38.67 -17.91 -68.74
N HIS A 122 -38.32 -17.05 -69.69
CA HIS A 122 -37.01 -16.45 -69.78
C HIS A 122 -37.14 -15.07 -70.43
N LEU A 123 -36.80 -14.02 -69.67
CA LEU A 123 -37.06 -12.64 -70.07
C LEU A 123 -38.55 -12.46 -70.46
N ASP A 124 -38.82 -11.90 -71.65
CA ASP A 124 -40.17 -11.65 -72.16
C ASP A 124 -40.78 -12.81 -72.96
N VAL A 125 -40.12 -13.98 -72.98
CA VAL A 125 -40.56 -15.18 -73.72
C VAL A 125 -41.05 -16.25 -72.74
N SER A 126 -42.07 -17.02 -73.12
CA SER A 126 -42.61 -18.13 -72.32
C SER A 126 -42.86 -19.41 -73.12
N GLY A 127 -43.16 -20.51 -72.41
CA GLY A 127 -43.48 -21.80 -73.01
C GLY A 127 -42.29 -22.45 -73.71
N LEU A 128 -42.56 -23.21 -74.77
CA LEU A 128 -41.53 -23.95 -75.51
C LEU A 128 -40.53 -23.02 -76.21
N ASP A 129 -40.95 -21.82 -76.63
CA ASP A 129 -40.05 -20.82 -77.20
C ASP A 129 -39.00 -20.37 -76.16
N ALA A 130 -39.42 -20.16 -74.91
CA ALA A 130 -38.50 -19.85 -73.82
C ALA A 130 -37.55 -21.02 -73.54
N ALA A 131 -38.04 -22.25 -73.56
CA ALA A 131 -37.20 -23.44 -73.38
C ALA A 131 -36.09 -23.52 -74.44
N ALA A 132 -36.43 -23.29 -75.71
CA ALA A 132 -35.46 -23.26 -76.79
C ALA A 132 -34.46 -22.08 -76.67
N VAL A 133 -34.91 -20.91 -76.21
CA VAL A 133 -34.03 -19.77 -75.93
C VAL A 133 -33.05 -20.11 -74.80
N VAL A 134 -33.52 -20.76 -73.74
CA VAL A 134 -32.69 -21.14 -72.60
C VAL A 134 -31.62 -22.16 -73.03
N GLN A 135 -31.97 -23.17 -73.83
CA GLN A 135 -30.99 -24.14 -74.33
C GLN A 135 -29.87 -23.46 -75.12
N ARG A 136 -30.22 -22.55 -76.04
CA ARG A 136 -29.25 -21.77 -76.81
C ARG A 136 -28.35 -20.93 -75.93
N GLY A 137 -28.93 -20.24 -74.95
CA GLY A 137 -28.20 -19.39 -74.01
C GLY A 137 -27.24 -20.19 -73.14
N LEU A 138 -27.71 -21.31 -72.57
CA LEU A 138 -26.91 -22.22 -71.76
C LEU A 138 -25.72 -22.76 -72.55
N TYR A 139 -25.97 -23.30 -73.76
CA TYR A 139 -24.91 -23.82 -74.61
C TYR A 139 -23.87 -22.74 -74.93
N ALA A 140 -24.30 -21.55 -75.33
CA ALA A 140 -23.40 -20.43 -75.61
C ALA A 140 -22.57 -20.01 -74.37
N ALA A 141 -23.18 -19.99 -73.18
CA ALA A 141 -22.51 -19.62 -71.94
C ALA A 141 -21.45 -20.65 -71.53
N ILE A 142 -21.77 -21.94 -71.59
CA ILE A 142 -20.83 -23.03 -71.27
C ILE A 142 -19.70 -23.09 -72.30
N LYS A 143 -20.02 -23.13 -73.60
CA LYS A 143 -19.01 -23.20 -74.68
C LYS A 143 -18.17 -21.92 -74.81
N GLY A 144 -18.70 -20.78 -74.40
CA GLY A 144 -17.97 -19.50 -74.35
C GLY A 144 -17.01 -19.37 -73.16
N SER A 145 -17.18 -20.17 -72.10
CA SER A 145 -16.29 -20.15 -70.94
C SER A 145 -15.01 -20.94 -71.19
N ALA A 146 -13.86 -20.30 -71.05
CA ALA A 146 -12.56 -20.97 -71.17
C ALA A 146 -12.36 -22.12 -70.16
N ALA A 147 -13.08 -22.07 -69.03
CA ALA A 147 -12.99 -23.08 -67.98
C ALA A 147 -14.02 -24.20 -68.11
N LEU A 148 -15.01 -24.11 -69.02
CA LEU A 148 -16.09 -25.09 -69.16
C LEU A 148 -16.34 -25.54 -70.60
N SER A 149 -15.62 -25.01 -71.60
CA SER A 149 -15.92 -25.26 -73.02
C SER A 149 -15.78 -26.71 -73.47
N ASP A 150 -15.01 -27.52 -72.75
CA ASP A 150 -14.87 -28.96 -72.93
C ASP A 150 -15.90 -29.79 -72.13
N ILE A 151 -16.70 -29.16 -71.26
CA ILE A 151 -17.81 -29.84 -70.58
C ILE A 151 -18.95 -30.09 -71.58
N PRO A 152 -19.46 -31.33 -71.68
CA PRO A 152 -20.63 -31.63 -72.49
C PRO A 152 -21.88 -30.88 -72.02
N VAL A 153 -22.67 -30.41 -72.99
CA VAL A 153 -24.00 -29.83 -72.76
C VAL A 153 -25.05 -30.76 -73.34
N ILE A 154 -25.86 -31.35 -72.48
CA ILE A 154 -26.96 -32.24 -72.87
C ILE A 154 -28.19 -31.39 -73.18
N ASN A 155 -28.96 -31.80 -74.20
CA ASN A 155 -30.18 -31.09 -74.57
C ASN A 155 -31.24 -31.14 -73.44
N LEU A 156 -32.21 -30.23 -73.49
CA LEU A 156 -33.39 -30.26 -72.64
C LEU A 156 -34.23 -31.53 -72.86
N THR A 157 -35.10 -31.86 -71.90
CA THR A 157 -36.00 -33.03 -71.99
C THR A 157 -37.46 -32.65 -72.21
N VAL A 158 -38.19 -33.55 -72.87
CA VAL A 158 -39.65 -33.46 -73.08
C VAL A 158 -40.32 -34.56 -72.26
N GLY A 159 -41.14 -34.17 -71.29
CA GLY A 159 -41.85 -35.08 -70.41
C GLY A 159 -42.92 -35.89 -71.16
N ASN A 160 -43.11 -37.14 -70.72
CA ASN A 160 -43.94 -38.16 -71.38
C ASN A 160 -43.57 -38.44 -72.85
N GLU A 161 -42.41 -37.97 -73.32
CA GLU A 161 -41.93 -38.19 -74.68
C GLU A 161 -42.96 -37.74 -75.75
N ASP A 162 -43.60 -36.59 -75.52
CA ASP A 162 -44.66 -36.09 -76.40
C ASP A 162 -44.13 -35.67 -77.78
N LYS A 163 -44.50 -36.42 -78.81
CA LYS A 163 -44.06 -36.20 -80.20
C LYS A 163 -44.44 -34.82 -80.75
N ALA A 164 -45.60 -34.28 -80.39
CA ALA A 164 -46.01 -32.97 -80.87
C ALA A 164 -45.13 -31.85 -80.28
N THR A 165 -44.71 -32.01 -79.02
CA THR A 165 -43.78 -31.10 -78.35
C THR A 165 -42.40 -31.12 -79.00
N TYR A 166 -41.85 -32.32 -79.31
CA TYR A 166 -40.59 -32.41 -80.08
C TYR A 166 -40.69 -31.70 -81.44
N GLN A 167 -41.81 -31.88 -82.15
CA GLN A 167 -42.05 -31.19 -83.42
C GLN A 167 -42.14 -29.66 -83.26
N ALA A 168 -42.74 -29.19 -82.17
CA ALA A 168 -42.90 -27.76 -81.89
C ALA A 168 -41.59 -27.09 -81.47
N LEU A 169 -40.74 -27.77 -80.67
CA LEU A 169 -39.41 -27.31 -80.30
C LEU A 169 -38.46 -27.28 -81.50
N GLY A 170 -38.59 -28.24 -82.41
CA GLY A 170 -37.69 -28.43 -83.53
C GLY A 170 -36.34 -29.01 -83.11
N ASP A 171 -35.40 -29.00 -84.04
CA ASP A 171 -34.04 -29.51 -83.84
C ASP A 171 -33.15 -28.46 -83.15
N LEU A 172 -32.62 -28.80 -81.98
CA LEU A 172 -31.71 -28.00 -81.16
C LEU A 172 -30.27 -28.55 -81.16
N GLY A 173 -29.93 -29.50 -82.02
CA GLY A 173 -28.61 -30.17 -82.00
C GLY A 173 -27.41 -29.26 -82.23
N ALA A 174 -27.60 -28.08 -82.83
CA ALA A 174 -26.54 -27.06 -82.89
C ALA A 174 -26.18 -26.44 -81.51
N TYR A 175 -26.97 -26.74 -80.48
CA TYR A 175 -26.89 -26.18 -79.12
C TYR A 175 -26.90 -27.28 -78.05
N SER A 176 -26.44 -28.48 -78.43
CA SER A 176 -26.15 -29.59 -77.53
C SER A 176 -24.96 -30.38 -78.07
N ASP A 177 -24.37 -31.21 -77.21
CA ASP A 177 -23.43 -32.28 -77.61
C ASP A 177 -24.08 -33.67 -77.53
N PHE A 178 -25.22 -33.76 -76.83
CA PHE A 178 -26.00 -34.99 -76.63
C PHE A 178 -27.49 -34.69 -76.73
N ALA A 179 -28.21 -35.51 -77.49
CA ALA A 179 -29.66 -35.60 -77.44
C ALA A 179 -30.10 -36.21 -76.10
N ASN A 180 -31.31 -35.89 -75.64
CA ASN A 180 -31.77 -36.28 -74.30
C ASN A 180 -33.18 -36.92 -74.30
N SER A 181 -33.36 -37.95 -73.47
CA SER A 181 -34.61 -38.69 -73.30
C SER A 181 -34.85 -39.04 -71.83
N HIS A 182 -36.12 -38.96 -71.42
CA HIS A 182 -36.64 -39.63 -70.23
C HIS A 182 -37.36 -40.91 -70.67
N ALA A 183 -36.60 -41.97 -70.95
CA ALA A 183 -37.06 -43.21 -71.58
C ALA A 183 -37.79 -44.15 -70.60
N TYR A 184 -38.93 -43.73 -70.07
CA TYR A 184 -39.73 -44.55 -69.15
C TYR A 184 -40.50 -45.66 -69.88
N THR A 185 -40.04 -46.90 -69.77
CA THR A 185 -40.65 -48.05 -70.48
C THR A 185 -41.88 -48.59 -69.76
N PRO A 186 -43.07 -48.69 -70.40
CA PRO A 186 -44.26 -49.26 -69.77
C PRO A 186 -44.09 -50.75 -69.43
N THR A 187 -44.38 -51.11 -68.18
CA THR A 187 -44.23 -52.46 -67.59
C THR A 187 -45.09 -53.55 -68.24
N GLY A 188 -46.17 -53.16 -68.92
CA GLY A 188 -47.08 -54.06 -69.63
C GLY A 188 -46.80 -54.20 -71.14
N ALA A 189 -45.66 -53.71 -71.62
CA ALA A 189 -45.25 -53.76 -73.02
C ALA A 189 -43.78 -54.23 -73.15
N SER A 190 -43.33 -54.47 -74.39
CA SER A 190 -41.92 -54.75 -74.70
C SER A 190 -41.07 -53.54 -74.35
N GLY A 191 -40.03 -53.75 -73.54
CA GLY A 191 -39.16 -52.70 -73.04
C GLY A 191 -38.21 -52.21 -74.13
N ASP A 192 -37.65 -53.14 -74.90
CA ASP A 192 -36.72 -52.85 -75.99
C ASP A 192 -37.33 -51.93 -77.05
N ARG A 193 -38.52 -52.30 -77.53
CA ARG A 193 -39.24 -51.51 -78.53
C ARG A 193 -39.49 -50.09 -78.05
N GLN A 194 -39.91 -49.93 -76.79
CA GLN A 194 -40.13 -48.59 -76.25
C GLN A 194 -38.82 -47.81 -76.18
N MET A 195 -37.73 -48.44 -75.75
CA MET A 195 -36.40 -47.83 -75.70
C MET A 195 -35.96 -47.33 -77.09
N GLU A 196 -36.15 -48.13 -78.15
CA GLU A 196 -35.91 -47.72 -79.54
C GLU A 196 -36.72 -46.47 -79.93
N GLU A 197 -38.02 -46.47 -79.61
CA GLU A 197 -38.94 -45.37 -79.92
C GLU A 197 -38.55 -44.07 -79.17
N SER A 198 -38.19 -44.18 -77.89
CA SER A 198 -37.70 -43.10 -77.02
C SER A 198 -36.41 -42.47 -77.56
N ILE A 199 -35.41 -43.30 -77.87
CA ILE A 199 -34.12 -42.86 -78.44
C ILE A 199 -34.33 -42.21 -79.82
N ALA A 200 -35.18 -42.80 -80.67
CA ALA A 200 -35.48 -42.24 -81.98
C ALA A 200 -36.16 -40.87 -81.87
N LEU A 201 -37.04 -40.68 -80.89
CA LEU A 201 -37.71 -39.41 -80.67
C LEU A 201 -36.77 -38.33 -80.15
N ALA A 202 -35.89 -38.64 -79.20
CA ALA A 202 -34.87 -37.71 -78.72
C ALA A 202 -33.97 -37.19 -79.85
N LYS A 203 -33.60 -38.06 -80.80
CA LYS A 203 -32.83 -37.69 -82.01
C LYS A 203 -33.55 -36.74 -82.96
N THR A 204 -34.87 -36.54 -82.79
CA THR A 204 -35.60 -35.49 -83.53
C THR A 204 -35.44 -34.11 -82.92
N GLY A 205 -35.17 -34.03 -81.60
CA GLY A 205 -34.93 -32.79 -80.87
C GLY A 205 -33.46 -32.35 -80.85
N SER A 206 -32.53 -33.27 -81.12
CA SER A 206 -31.15 -32.96 -81.48
C SER A 206 -30.67 -33.95 -82.53
N SER A 207 -30.59 -33.51 -83.79
CA SER A 207 -30.19 -34.37 -84.89
C SER A 207 -28.66 -34.39 -85.05
N GLY A 208 -28.09 -35.60 -85.09
CA GLY A 208 -26.65 -35.83 -85.26
C GLY A 208 -25.89 -36.11 -83.96
N ASP A 209 -26.50 -35.83 -82.80
CA ASP A 209 -25.89 -36.11 -81.51
C ASP A 209 -26.17 -37.56 -81.03
N PRO A 210 -25.23 -38.18 -80.30
CA PRO A 210 -25.53 -39.35 -79.48
C PRO A 210 -26.57 -39.05 -78.39
N VAL A 211 -27.26 -40.08 -77.88
CA VAL A 211 -28.35 -39.91 -76.90
C VAL A 211 -27.87 -40.25 -75.49
N TRP A 212 -28.20 -39.39 -74.53
CA TRP A 212 -28.19 -39.71 -73.10
C TRP A 212 -29.63 -39.92 -72.63
N ILE A 213 -29.83 -40.90 -71.75
CA ILE A 213 -31.09 -41.14 -71.07
C ILE A 213 -30.90 -40.62 -69.65
N THR A 214 -31.40 -39.41 -69.38
CA THR A 214 -31.19 -38.77 -68.08
C THR A 214 -32.19 -39.23 -67.02
N GLU A 215 -33.28 -39.91 -67.41
CA GLU A 215 -34.16 -40.63 -66.49
C GLU A 215 -34.79 -41.88 -67.13
N THR A 216 -34.80 -42.99 -66.40
CA THR A 216 -35.65 -44.16 -66.66
C THR A 216 -35.78 -44.98 -65.38
N GLY A 217 -36.91 -45.66 -65.15
CA GLY A 217 -37.09 -46.45 -63.95
C GLY A 217 -38.50 -46.98 -63.74
N PHE A 218 -38.68 -47.65 -62.60
CA PHE A 218 -39.92 -48.31 -62.21
C PHE A 218 -40.19 -48.09 -60.72
N THR A 219 -41.45 -47.88 -60.38
CA THR A 219 -41.89 -47.67 -58.99
C THR A 219 -42.37 -48.99 -58.38
N THR A 220 -41.98 -49.23 -57.13
CA THR A 220 -42.42 -50.39 -56.32
C THR A 220 -43.83 -50.24 -55.77
N LEU A 221 -44.60 -49.25 -56.28
CA LEU A 221 -46.03 -49.08 -56.04
C LEU A 221 -46.85 -49.81 -57.14
N PRO A 222 -47.39 -51.02 -56.91
CA PRO A 222 -48.05 -51.80 -57.96
C PRO A 222 -49.28 -51.09 -58.56
N SER A 223 -49.94 -50.23 -57.79
CA SER A 223 -51.11 -49.48 -58.23
C SER A 223 -50.78 -48.43 -59.29
N ALA A 224 -49.54 -47.94 -59.36
CA ALA A 224 -49.12 -46.91 -60.31
C ALA A 224 -49.37 -47.36 -61.77
N VAL A 225 -49.86 -46.44 -62.58
CA VAL A 225 -50.16 -46.69 -64.00
C VAL A 225 -48.86 -46.70 -64.79
N ALA A 226 -48.74 -47.63 -65.73
CA ALA A 226 -47.61 -47.86 -66.64
C ALA A 226 -46.28 -48.30 -66.00
N LEU A 227 -45.89 -47.78 -64.83
CA LEU A 227 -44.54 -48.00 -64.25
C LEU A 227 -44.53 -48.79 -62.93
N GLY A 228 -45.70 -49.08 -62.35
CA GLY A 228 -45.82 -49.71 -61.03
C GLY A 228 -45.67 -51.22 -61.04
N VAL A 229 -44.80 -51.76 -60.19
CA VAL A 229 -44.47 -53.19 -60.08
C VAL A 229 -44.17 -53.60 -58.62
N THR A 230 -43.83 -54.87 -58.39
CA THR A 230 -43.25 -55.34 -57.11
C THR A 230 -41.72 -55.21 -57.13
N ASP A 231 -41.06 -55.23 -55.97
CA ASP A 231 -39.60 -55.24 -55.85
C ASP A 231 -38.90 -56.28 -56.73
N ALA A 232 -39.45 -57.50 -56.82
CA ALA A 232 -38.86 -58.57 -57.62
C ALA A 232 -38.89 -58.25 -59.12
N VAL A 233 -39.98 -57.66 -59.60
CA VAL A 233 -40.14 -57.25 -61.00
C VAL A 233 -39.34 -55.98 -61.28
N GLN A 234 -39.26 -55.04 -60.33
CA GLN A 234 -38.39 -53.86 -60.44
C GLN A 234 -36.94 -54.31 -60.68
N ALA A 235 -36.44 -55.27 -59.90
CA ALA A 235 -35.09 -55.79 -60.06
C ALA A 235 -34.82 -56.37 -61.46
N LYS A 236 -35.74 -57.19 -61.99
CA LYS A 236 -35.62 -57.76 -63.34
C LYS A 236 -35.62 -56.69 -64.41
N LEU A 237 -36.58 -55.77 -64.34
CA LEU A 237 -36.75 -54.71 -65.33
C LEU A 237 -35.60 -53.69 -65.31
N THR A 238 -35.06 -53.36 -64.13
CA THR A 238 -33.89 -52.49 -64.01
C THR A 238 -32.69 -53.06 -64.77
N LEU A 239 -32.41 -54.37 -64.63
CA LEU A 239 -31.30 -54.99 -65.36
C LEU A 239 -31.55 -55.03 -66.88
N THR A 240 -32.77 -55.37 -67.32
CA THR A 240 -33.07 -55.39 -68.76
C THR A 240 -33.05 -53.99 -69.36
N SER A 241 -33.52 -52.96 -68.64
CA SER A 241 -33.51 -51.57 -69.14
C SER A 241 -32.11 -51.03 -69.39
N VAL A 242 -31.12 -51.34 -68.52
CA VAL A 242 -29.73 -50.92 -68.78
C VAL A 242 -29.11 -51.66 -69.97
N PHE A 243 -29.48 -52.93 -70.19
CA PHE A 243 -29.06 -53.66 -71.39
C PHE A 243 -29.71 -53.11 -72.66
N HIS A 244 -31.02 -52.85 -72.65
CA HIS A 244 -31.73 -52.26 -73.78
C HIS A 244 -31.19 -50.87 -74.13
N ALA A 245 -30.96 -50.02 -73.13
CA ALA A 245 -30.38 -48.70 -73.37
C ALA A 245 -29.00 -48.81 -74.04
N PHE A 246 -28.12 -49.67 -73.53
CA PHE A 246 -26.78 -49.85 -74.08
C PHE A 246 -26.80 -50.50 -75.47
N GLU A 247 -27.60 -51.55 -75.69
CA GLU A 247 -27.76 -52.22 -76.98
C GLU A 247 -28.26 -51.27 -78.07
N ASN A 248 -29.17 -50.36 -77.71
CA ASN A 248 -29.73 -49.34 -78.61
C ASN A 248 -28.86 -48.09 -78.75
N GLY A 249 -27.66 -48.10 -78.16
CA GLY A 249 -26.63 -47.10 -78.39
C GLY A 249 -26.78 -45.82 -77.58
N ALA A 250 -27.48 -45.84 -76.44
CA ALA A 250 -27.41 -44.75 -75.49
C ALA A 250 -25.98 -44.64 -74.93
N ALA A 251 -25.46 -43.41 -74.82
CA ALA A 251 -24.09 -43.17 -74.35
C ALA A 251 -24.00 -43.14 -72.82
N GLN A 252 -25.05 -42.70 -72.13
CA GLN A 252 -25.21 -42.72 -70.68
C GLN A 252 -26.68 -42.97 -70.34
N THR A 253 -26.97 -43.69 -69.26
CA THR A 253 -28.31 -43.94 -68.73
C THR A 253 -28.34 -43.73 -67.23
N PHE A 254 -29.25 -42.88 -66.74
CA PHE A 254 -29.44 -42.62 -65.32
C PHE A 254 -30.76 -43.24 -64.83
N LEU A 255 -30.64 -44.18 -63.90
CA LEU A 255 -31.79 -44.81 -63.25
C LEU A 255 -32.49 -43.82 -62.29
N TYR A 256 -33.80 -43.71 -62.36
CA TYR A 256 -34.62 -42.91 -61.43
C TYR A 256 -35.26 -43.84 -60.40
N GLU A 257 -34.88 -43.82 -59.13
CA GLU A 257 -33.83 -42.99 -58.48
C GLU A 257 -33.03 -43.79 -57.43
N LEU A 258 -32.04 -43.18 -56.76
CA LEU A 258 -31.19 -43.89 -55.80
C LEU A 258 -31.96 -44.32 -54.54
N LEU A 259 -32.56 -43.37 -53.82
CA LEU A 259 -33.27 -43.61 -52.56
C LEU A 259 -34.76 -43.35 -52.73
N ASP A 260 -35.59 -44.16 -52.08
CA ASP A 260 -36.99 -43.81 -51.84
C ASP A 260 -37.08 -42.50 -51.04
N SER A 261 -38.12 -41.71 -51.28
CA SER A 261 -38.42 -40.50 -50.53
C SER A 261 -39.35 -40.81 -49.35
N ASN A 262 -39.30 -40.03 -48.27
CA ASN A 262 -40.23 -40.20 -47.15
C ASN A 262 -41.67 -39.90 -47.57
N LEU A 263 -42.63 -40.71 -47.09
CA LEU A 263 -44.04 -40.64 -47.52
C LEU A 263 -44.76 -39.32 -47.21
N ASP A 264 -44.25 -38.54 -46.26
CA ASP A 264 -44.92 -37.35 -45.70
C ASP A 264 -44.58 -36.02 -46.40
N ASN A 265 -43.84 -36.04 -47.51
CA ASN A 265 -43.35 -34.81 -48.17
C ASN A 265 -44.34 -34.16 -49.16
N GLY A 266 -45.57 -34.69 -49.28
CA GLY A 266 -46.61 -34.16 -50.18
C GLY A 266 -46.36 -34.44 -51.68
N ARG A 267 -45.33 -35.20 -52.04
CA ARG A 267 -45.14 -35.72 -53.40
C ARG A 267 -46.21 -36.78 -53.72
N PRO A 268 -46.53 -37.00 -55.00
CA PRO A 268 -47.39 -38.12 -55.37
C PRO A 268 -46.78 -39.44 -54.88
N GLU A 269 -47.60 -40.33 -54.30
CA GLU A 269 -47.17 -41.60 -53.68
C GLU A 269 -46.24 -42.42 -54.58
N ARG A 270 -46.51 -42.48 -55.89
CA ARG A 270 -45.67 -43.23 -56.84
C ARG A 270 -44.22 -42.73 -56.88
N GLU A 271 -44.00 -41.42 -56.70
CA GLU A 271 -42.69 -40.76 -56.73
C GLU A 271 -41.85 -41.08 -55.48
N GLN A 272 -42.45 -41.70 -54.47
CA GLN A 272 -41.77 -42.04 -53.21
C GLN A 272 -41.22 -43.48 -53.22
N HIS A 273 -41.44 -44.24 -54.30
CA HIS A 273 -41.19 -45.68 -54.38
C HIS A 273 -40.33 -46.11 -55.58
N PHE A 274 -39.65 -45.16 -56.23
CA PHE A 274 -38.74 -45.40 -57.37
C PHE A 274 -37.33 -45.82 -56.96
N GLY A 275 -36.97 -45.65 -55.69
CA GLY A 275 -35.64 -45.90 -55.17
C GLY A 275 -35.14 -47.32 -55.48
N LEU A 276 -33.85 -47.43 -55.77
CA LEU A 276 -33.11 -48.69 -55.71
C LEU A 276 -32.86 -49.11 -54.25
N PHE A 277 -32.89 -48.14 -53.33
CA PHE A 277 -32.80 -48.32 -51.89
C PHE A 277 -34.06 -47.77 -51.22
N GLU A 278 -34.35 -48.29 -50.03
CA GLU A 278 -35.28 -47.67 -49.10
C GLU A 278 -34.77 -46.30 -48.63
N ALA A 279 -35.65 -45.49 -48.03
CA ALA A 279 -35.31 -44.14 -47.55
C ALA A 279 -34.20 -44.12 -46.47
N ASP A 280 -33.96 -45.24 -45.78
CA ASP A 280 -32.90 -45.41 -44.78
C ASP A 280 -31.57 -45.95 -45.36
N GLY A 281 -31.50 -46.14 -46.67
CA GLY A 281 -30.33 -46.66 -47.37
C GLY A 281 -30.23 -48.20 -47.37
N THR A 282 -31.27 -48.93 -46.95
CA THR A 282 -31.33 -50.39 -47.11
C THR A 282 -31.50 -50.74 -48.59
N PRO A 283 -30.67 -51.61 -49.19
CA PRO A 283 -30.80 -51.98 -50.60
C PRO A 283 -32.07 -52.79 -50.85
N LYS A 284 -32.86 -52.40 -51.85
CA LYS A 284 -33.93 -53.25 -52.39
C LYS A 284 -33.34 -54.36 -53.28
N LEU A 285 -34.21 -55.24 -53.77
CA LEU A 285 -33.81 -56.29 -54.71
C LEU A 285 -33.17 -55.70 -55.99
N ALA A 286 -33.64 -54.54 -56.46
CA ALA A 286 -33.06 -53.87 -57.62
C ALA A 286 -31.61 -53.40 -57.38
N ALA A 287 -31.34 -52.75 -56.24
CA ALA A 287 -29.95 -52.39 -55.87
C ALA A 287 -29.06 -53.63 -55.74
N THR A 288 -29.55 -54.70 -55.13
CA THR A 288 -28.79 -55.93 -54.96
C THR A 288 -28.46 -56.61 -56.30
N ALA A 289 -29.45 -56.70 -57.19
CA ALA A 289 -29.26 -57.28 -58.51
C ALA A 289 -28.29 -56.45 -59.37
N LEU A 290 -28.38 -55.11 -59.30
CA LEU A 290 -27.49 -54.20 -60.01
C LEU A 290 -26.07 -54.22 -59.44
N HIS A 291 -25.92 -54.27 -58.10
CA HIS A 291 -24.62 -54.50 -57.45
C HIS A 291 -23.96 -55.78 -57.98
N ASN A 292 -24.70 -56.89 -58.00
CA ASN A 292 -24.17 -58.16 -58.48
C ASN A 292 -23.77 -58.08 -59.95
N LEU A 293 -24.61 -57.46 -60.80
CA LEU A 293 -24.31 -57.28 -62.21
C LEU A 293 -23.02 -56.48 -62.41
N ASN A 294 -22.91 -55.34 -61.73
CA ASN A 294 -21.75 -54.46 -61.84
C ASN A 294 -20.48 -55.13 -61.28
N ALA A 295 -20.60 -55.88 -60.18
CA ALA A 295 -19.50 -56.65 -59.62
C ALA A 295 -19.02 -57.76 -60.57
N ILE A 296 -19.95 -58.48 -61.22
CA ILE A 296 -19.60 -59.48 -62.24
C ILE A 296 -18.85 -58.81 -63.39
N PHE A 297 -19.31 -57.66 -63.90
CA PHE A 297 -18.65 -56.98 -65.03
C PHE A 297 -17.35 -56.26 -64.69
N SER A 298 -17.18 -55.78 -63.45
CA SER A 298 -16.01 -54.99 -63.02
C SER A 298 -14.77 -55.82 -62.73
N ASP A 299 -14.91 -57.14 -62.71
CA ASP A 299 -13.87 -58.06 -62.31
C ASP A 299 -12.68 -58.10 -63.30
N THR A 300 -11.49 -57.76 -62.80
CA THR A 300 -10.23 -57.66 -63.56
C THR A 300 -9.23 -58.79 -63.26
N ARG A 301 -9.69 -59.91 -62.67
CA ARG A 301 -8.83 -61.08 -62.40
C ARG A 301 -8.03 -61.49 -63.64
N THR A 302 -6.78 -61.85 -63.41
CA THR A 302 -5.85 -62.31 -64.46
C THR A 302 -6.41 -63.50 -65.22
N ALA A 303 -6.25 -63.49 -66.54
CA ALA A 303 -6.68 -64.58 -67.42
C ALA A 303 -6.08 -65.94 -67.03
N ALA A 304 -6.76 -67.03 -67.37
CA ALA A 304 -6.39 -68.40 -67.03
C ALA A 304 -5.14 -68.93 -67.80
N GLY A 305 -3.98 -68.27 -67.72
CA GLY A 305 -2.65 -68.79 -68.10
C GLY A 305 -2.42 -69.20 -69.56
N ASP A 306 -3.45 -69.28 -70.40
CA ASP A 306 -3.37 -69.66 -71.81
C ASP A 306 -3.99 -68.54 -72.67
N ARG A 307 -3.14 -67.75 -73.33
CA ARG A 307 -3.49 -66.53 -74.06
C ARG A 307 -4.01 -66.79 -75.49
N SER A 308 -4.44 -68.02 -75.79
CA SER A 308 -4.71 -68.43 -77.17
C SER A 308 -6.13 -68.11 -77.68
N ALA A 309 -7.04 -67.62 -76.84
CA ALA A 309 -8.40 -67.27 -77.27
C ALA A 309 -8.54 -65.77 -77.56
N VAL A 310 -8.47 -65.41 -78.85
CA VAL A 310 -9.08 -64.17 -79.34
C VAL A 310 -10.53 -64.53 -79.68
N MET A 311 -11.46 -64.33 -78.74
CA MET A 311 -12.88 -64.36 -79.08
C MET A 311 -13.22 -63.06 -79.81
N ASP A 312 -13.44 -63.15 -81.12
CA ASP A 312 -14.13 -62.12 -81.90
C ASP A 312 -15.66 -62.31 -81.75
N GLU A 313 -16.48 -61.29 -82.03
CA GLU A 313 -17.96 -61.38 -81.91
C GLU A 313 -18.61 -62.41 -82.82
N THR A 314 -17.87 -62.92 -83.80
CA THR A 314 -18.27 -64.01 -84.67
C THR A 314 -18.04 -65.41 -84.06
N ALA A 315 -17.50 -65.49 -82.83
CA ALA A 315 -17.01 -66.75 -82.26
C ALA A 315 -18.07 -67.61 -81.56
N PHE A 316 -19.22 -67.07 -81.15
CA PHE A 316 -20.30 -67.87 -80.55
C PHE A 316 -21.58 -67.86 -81.39
N SER A 317 -22.42 -68.88 -81.21
CA SER A 317 -23.76 -68.94 -81.80
C SER A 317 -24.80 -69.43 -80.80
N LEU A 318 -25.99 -68.82 -80.87
CA LEU A 318 -27.17 -69.23 -80.10
C LEU A 318 -28.13 -70.00 -81.00
N THR A 319 -28.45 -71.24 -80.62
CA THR A 319 -29.44 -72.07 -81.32
C THR A 319 -30.57 -72.48 -80.38
N GLY A 320 -31.80 -72.50 -80.90
CA GLY A 320 -33.00 -72.78 -80.09
C GLY A 320 -33.46 -71.62 -79.19
N ALA A 321 -32.80 -70.46 -79.26
CA ALA A 321 -33.20 -69.28 -78.51
C ALA A 321 -34.59 -68.76 -78.93
N PRO A 322 -35.47 -68.38 -77.97
CA PRO A 322 -36.69 -67.64 -78.26
C PRO A 322 -36.47 -66.37 -79.09
N LYS A 323 -37.52 -65.91 -79.79
CA LYS A 323 -37.43 -64.73 -80.67
C LYS A 323 -37.20 -63.41 -79.92
N ASP A 324 -37.59 -63.37 -78.65
CA ASP A 324 -37.40 -62.25 -77.73
C ASP A 324 -36.06 -62.33 -76.99
N THR A 325 -35.13 -63.21 -77.40
CA THR A 325 -33.80 -63.31 -76.80
C THR A 325 -32.83 -62.30 -77.42
N HIS A 326 -32.14 -61.59 -76.55
CA HIS A 326 -31.04 -60.68 -76.87
C HIS A 326 -29.73 -61.23 -76.30
N SER A 327 -28.62 -60.80 -76.90
CA SER A 327 -27.29 -61.17 -76.41
C SER A 327 -26.25 -60.12 -76.76
N MET A 328 -25.33 -59.86 -75.85
CA MET A 328 -24.18 -58.99 -76.08
C MET A 328 -22.89 -59.61 -75.56
N THR A 329 -21.77 -59.31 -76.22
CA THR A 329 -20.43 -59.71 -75.76
C THR A 329 -19.68 -58.51 -75.22
N LEU A 330 -19.13 -58.65 -74.02
CA LEU A 330 -18.39 -57.62 -73.30
C LEU A 330 -16.96 -58.12 -73.00
N SER A 331 -15.95 -57.44 -73.52
CA SER A 331 -14.55 -57.76 -73.21
C SER A 331 -14.12 -57.10 -71.89
N LYS A 332 -13.48 -57.88 -71.01
CA LYS A 332 -12.86 -57.42 -69.74
C LYS A 332 -11.36 -57.15 -69.86
N GLY A 333 -10.76 -57.46 -71.01
CA GLY A 333 -9.30 -57.42 -71.21
C GLY A 333 -8.64 -58.78 -70.96
N GLU A 334 -7.37 -58.91 -71.35
CA GLU A 334 -6.52 -60.10 -71.18
C GLU A 334 -7.06 -61.45 -71.70
N GLY A 335 -8.12 -61.46 -72.52
CA GLY A 335 -8.76 -62.68 -73.05
C GLY A 335 -9.95 -63.18 -72.22
N VAL A 336 -10.45 -62.38 -71.27
CA VAL A 336 -11.68 -62.66 -70.52
C VAL A 336 -12.85 -61.91 -71.17
N PHE A 337 -13.98 -62.60 -71.35
CA PHE A 337 -15.18 -62.06 -71.96
C PHE A 337 -16.43 -62.52 -71.21
N ASP A 338 -17.44 -61.66 -71.19
CA ASP A 338 -18.79 -62.01 -70.76
C ASP A 338 -19.75 -62.01 -71.95
N ILE A 339 -20.62 -63.00 -72.00
CA ILE A 339 -21.76 -63.05 -72.90
C ILE A 339 -23.01 -62.87 -72.04
N ALA A 340 -23.60 -61.68 -72.08
CA ALA A 340 -24.89 -61.42 -71.44
C ALA A 340 -26.00 -61.92 -72.36
N VAL A 341 -26.96 -62.68 -71.82
CA VAL A 341 -28.12 -63.21 -72.54
C VAL A 341 -29.37 -62.92 -71.73
N TRP A 342 -30.36 -62.26 -72.33
CA TRP A 342 -31.61 -61.90 -71.66
C TRP A 342 -32.79 -61.97 -72.62
N ARG A 343 -34.01 -61.85 -72.08
CA ARG A 343 -35.25 -61.84 -72.88
C ARG A 343 -36.00 -60.53 -72.68
N ASP A 344 -36.49 -59.94 -73.78
CA ASP A 344 -37.45 -58.82 -73.77
C ASP A 344 -38.88 -59.37 -73.56
N ALA A 345 -39.12 -59.91 -72.37
CA ALA A 345 -40.41 -60.48 -71.99
C ALA A 345 -41.24 -59.48 -71.17
N VAL A 346 -42.55 -59.42 -71.40
CA VAL A 346 -43.46 -58.61 -70.60
C VAL A 346 -43.68 -59.28 -69.24
N LEU A 347 -43.17 -58.67 -68.16
CA LEU A 347 -43.15 -59.26 -66.83
C LEU A 347 -44.33 -58.87 -65.93
N TRP A 348 -45.15 -57.90 -66.33
CA TRP A 348 -46.20 -57.35 -65.45
C TRP A 348 -47.56 -57.22 -66.13
N ASP A 349 -48.60 -57.74 -65.48
CA ASP A 349 -49.99 -57.46 -65.82
C ASP A 349 -50.46 -56.23 -65.03
N GLY A 350 -50.39 -55.07 -65.68
CA GLY A 350 -50.80 -53.79 -65.10
C GLY A 350 -52.28 -53.67 -64.74
N LYS A 351 -53.14 -54.59 -65.19
CA LYS A 351 -54.56 -54.66 -64.82
C LYS A 351 -54.78 -55.58 -63.61
N ALA A 352 -54.14 -56.75 -63.61
CA ALA A 352 -54.21 -57.69 -62.50
C ALA A 352 -53.33 -57.29 -61.31
N LYS A 353 -52.41 -56.34 -61.52
CA LYS A 353 -51.40 -55.91 -60.53
C LYS A 353 -50.56 -57.09 -60.05
N LYS A 354 -50.12 -57.92 -61.01
CA LYS A 354 -49.43 -59.17 -60.74
C LYS A 354 -48.33 -59.41 -61.77
N GLU A 355 -47.25 -60.03 -61.31
CA GLU A 355 -46.19 -60.54 -62.16
C GLU A 355 -46.69 -61.67 -63.08
N ILE A 356 -46.19 -61.65 -64.32
CA ILE A 356 -46.40 -62.66 -65.34
C ILE A 356 -45.24 -63.66 -65.26
N GLU A 357 -45.57 -64.93 -65.02
CA GLU A 357 -44.57 -65.99 -64.99
C GLU A 357 -44.07 -66.30 -66.40
N ILE A 358 -42.76 -66.12 -66.64
CA ILE A 358 -42.12 -66.44 -67.92
C ILE A 358 -41.48 -67.81 -67.82
N ALA A 359 -42.02 -68.77 -68.58
CA ALA A 359 -41.44 -70.10 -68.68
C ALA A 359 -39.99 -70.01 -69.23
N PRO A 360 -38.98 -70.58 -68.54
CA PRO A 360 -37.62 -70.63 -69.05
C PRO A 360 -37.55 -71.43 -70.35
N ALA A 361 -36.79 -70.91 -71.32
CA ALA A 361 -36.53 -71.58 -72.58
C ALA A 361 -35.09 -72.10 -72.61
N THR A 362 -34.92 -73.35 -73.02
CA THR A 362 -33.60 -73.95 -73.19
C THR A 362 -33.02 -73.60 -74.56
N MET A 363 -31.81 -73.07 -74.58
CA MET A 363 -31.03 -72.77 -75.78
C MET A 363 -29.63 -73.37 -75.67
N THR A 364 -28.96 -73.57 -76.81
CA THR A 364 -27.56 -73.99 -76.86
C THR A 364 -26.69 -72.79 -77.23
N LEU A 365 -25.70 -72.50 -76.39
CA LEU A 365 -24.61 -71.56 -76.66
C LEU A 365 -23.39 -72.37 -77.10
N ASP A 366 -23.02 -72.27 -78.38
CA ASP A 366 -21.81 -72.87 -78.95
C ASP A 366 -20.72 -71.80 -79.02
N PHE A 367 -19.56 -72.06 -78.41
CA PHE A 367 -18.42 -71.14 -78.31
C PHE A 367 -17.47 -71.20 -79.51
N GLY A 368 -17.74 -72.05 -80.52
CA GLY A 368 -16.90 -72.25 -81.69
C GLY A 368 -15.55 -72.93 -81.42
N SER A 369 -15.13 -73.03 -80.15
CA SER A 369 -13.89 -73.66 -79.68
C SER A 369 -14.02 -74.10 -78.22
N VAL A 370 -13.19 -75.06 -77.80
CA VAL A 370 -13.21 -75.58 -76.42
C VAL A 370 -12.74 -74.50 -75.43
N GLN A 371 -13.60 -74.20 -74.46
CA GLN A 371 -13.32 -73.33 -73.32
C GLN A 371 -12.93 -74.17 -72.11
N LYS A 372 -11.80 -73.83 -71.49
CA LYS A 372 -11.27 -74.55 -70.32
C LYS A 372 -12.18 -74.45 -69.10
N THR A 373 -12.69 -73.25 -68.83
CA THR A 373 -13.67 -73.01 -67.78
C THR A 373 -14.68 -71.97 -68.25
N VAL A 374 -15.94 -72.22 -67.95
CA VAL A 374 -17.06 -71.30 -68.19
C VAL A 374 -17.85 -71.15 -66.90
N TYR A 375 -18.10 -69.91 -66.50
CA TYR A 375 -18.97 -69.60 -65.36
C TYR A 375 -20.26 -68.97 -65.86
N VAL A 376 -21.40 -69.43 -65.34
CA VAL A 376 -22.70 -68.82 -65.62
C VAL A 376 -23.20 -68.18 -64.34
N TYR A 377 -23.48 -66.88 -64.38
CA TYR A 377 -24.02 -66.11 -63.27
C TYR A 377 -25.45 -65.69 -63.54
N ASP A 378 -26.20 -65.54 -62.45
CA ASP A 378 -27.54 -64.94 -62.41
C ASP A 378 -27.47 -63.79 -61.40
N PRO A 379 -27.39 -62.52 -61.84
CA PRO A 379 -27.23 -61.37 -60.95
C PRO A 379 -28.35 -61.23 -59.91
N LEU A 380 -29.51 -61.85 -60.12
CA LEU A 380 -30.60 -61.87 -59.13
C LEU A 380 -30.34 -62.87 -57.98
N LYS A 381 -29.42 -63.83 -58.15
CA LYS A 381 -29.10 -64.86 -57.15
C LYS A 381 -27.82 -64.61 -56.38
N GLY A 382 -26.94 -63.73 -56.87
CA GLY A 382 -25.69 -63.37 -56.19
C GLY A 382 -24.48 -63.37 -57.11
N LEU A 383 -23.29 -63.36 -56.49
CA LEU A 383 -22.00 -63.43 -57.19
C LEU A 383 -21.52 -64.87 -57.45
N ASP A 384 -22.14 -65.87 -56.82
CA ASP A 384 -21.79 -67.27 -57.03
C ASP A 384 -22.30 -67.76 -58.40
N PRO A 385 -21.49 -68.49 -59.19
CA PRO A 385 -21.95 -69.08 -60.43
C PRO A 385 -23.12 -70.06 -60.19
N VAL A 386 -24.19 -69.91 -60.95
CA VAL A 386 -25.32 -70.88 -60.98
C VAL A 386 -24.97 -72.15 -61.76
N ALA A 387 -23.93 -72.11 -62.60
CA ALA A 387 -23.33 -73.27 -63.23
C ALA A 387 -21.86 -73.03 -63.56
N VAL A 388 -21.06 -74.10 -63.54
CA VAL A 388 -19.65 -74.11 -63.94
C VAL A 388 -19.42 -75.27 -64.90
N TYR A 389 -18.79 -75.00 -66.04
CA TYR A 389 -18.45 -76.00 -67.04
C TYR A 389 -16.94 -76.02 -67.28
N HIS A 390 -16.41 -77.19 -67.63
CA HIS A 390 -14.99 -77.40 -67.91
C HIS A 390 -14.80 -78.13 -69.23
N ASP A 391 -13.81 -77.69 -70.00
CA ASP A 391 -13.40 -78.31 -71.27
C ASP A 391 -14.57 -78.52 -72.25
N VAL A 392 -15.41 -77.49 -72.41
CA VAL A 392 -16.63 -77.53 -73.24
C VAL A 392 -16.53 -76.63 -74.47
N ASP A 393 -17.03 -77.06 -75.63
CA ASP A 393 -17.21 -76.23 -76.83
C ASP A 393 -18.63 -75.64 -76.92
N ARG A 394 -19.58 -76.17 -76.15
CA ARG A 394 -20.97 -75.73 -76.09
C ARG A 394 -21.58 -75.98 -74.72
N ILE A 395 -22.56 -75.17 -74.33
CA ILE A 395 -23.37 -75.36 -73.12
C ILE A 395 -24.86 -75.20 -73.40
N SER A 396 -25.68 -75.82 -72.55
CA SER A 396 -27.13 -75.60 -72.54
C SER A 396 -27.45 -74.51 -71.51
N LEU A 397 -28.13 -73.45 -71.95
CA LEU A 397 -28.59 -72.34 -71.11
C LEU A 397 -30.10 -72.37 -71.00
N SER A 398 -30.63 -72.13 -69.80
CA SER A 398 -32.05 -71.98 -69.55
C SER A 398 -32.35 -70.51 -69.25
N VAL A 399 -32.84 -69.77 -70.25
CA VAL A 399 -33.06 -68.33 -70.15
C VAL A 399 -34.54 -68.04 -69.88
N GLY A 400 -34.81 -67.46 -68.72
CA GLY A 400 -36.15 -67.08 -68.25
C GLY A 400 -36.38 -65.57 -68.31
N ASP A 401 -36.90 -65.03 -67.22
CA ASP A 401 -37.15 -63.59 -66.97
C ASP A 401 -35.95 -62.85 -66.33
N SER A 402 -34.82 -63.54 -66.21
CA SER A 402 -33.62 -63.08 -65.51
C SER A 402 -32.44 -63.09 -66.49
N PRO A 403 -31.66 -62.00 -66.62
CA PRO A 403 -30.48 -61.99 -67.46
C PRO A 403 -29.43 -62.96 -66.91
N LEU A 404 -28.77 -63.69 -67.80
CA LEU A 404 -27.64 -64.57 -67.46
C LEU A 404 -26.34 -64.01 -68.03
N ILE A 405 -25.28 -64.08 -67.25
CA ILE A 405 -23.93 -63.67 -67.66
C ILE A 405 -23.06 -64.91 -67.79
N VAL A 406 -22.55 -65.19 -68.99
CA VAL A 406 -21.65 -66.31 -69.25
C VAL A 406 -20.23 -65.79 -69.39
N GLU A 407 -19.42 -65.98 -68.36
CA GLU A 407 -18.01 -65.57 -68.33
C GLU A 407 -17.11 -66.68 -68.87
N VAL A 408 -16.25 -66.34 -69.83
CA VAL A 408 -15.28 -67.23 -70.45
C VAL A 408 -13.85 -66.67 -70.30
N GLY A 409 -12.88 -67.56 -70.15
CA GLY A 409 -11.46 -67.22 -70.05
C GLY A 409 -10.95 -66.83 -68.65
N ALA A 410 -11.85 -66.64 -67.68
CA ALA A 410 -11.49 -66.32 -66.30
C ALA A 410 -10.84 -67.51 -65.56
N GLY A 411 -9.82 -67.22 -64.73
CA GLY A 411 -9.09 -68.22 -63.95
C GLY A 411 -9.82 -68.78 -62.72
N ALA A 412 -10.85 -68.08 -62.23
CA ALA A 412 -11.65 -68.43 -61.05
C ALA A 412 -13.10 -67.92 -61.22
N ALA A 413 -13.97 -68.13 -60.23
CA ALA A 413 -15.30 -67.48 -60.15
C ALA A 413 -15.19 -66.08 -59.51
N VAL A 414 -16.11 -65.15 -59.84
CA VAL A 414 -16.12 -63.77 -59.31
C VAL A 414 -16.10 -63.82 -57.79
N ALA A 415 -15.18 -63.07 -57.19
CA ALA A 415 -15.12 -62.91 -55.74
C ALA A 415 -15.76 -61.58 -55.34
N LYS A 416 -16.13 -61.46 -54.07
CA LYS A 416 -16.52 -60.14 -53.53
C LYS A 416 -15.36 -59.16 -53.72
N ILE A 417 -15.69 -57.96 -54.19
CA ILE A 417 -14.72 -56.87 -54.31
C ILE A 417 -14.21 -56.53 -52.91
N SER A 418 -12.92 -56.77 -52.65
CA SER A 418 -12.23 -56.24 -51.47
C SER A 418 -11.43 -55.00 -51.87
N HIS A 419 -11.39 -54.02 -50.97
CA HIS A 419 -10.52 -52.87 -51.10
C HIS A 419 -9.33 -53.05 -50.16
N ASP A 420 -8.18 -53.38 -50.73
CA ASP A 420 -6.98 -53.61 -49.95
C ASP A 420 -6.31 -52.25 -49.65
N PHE A 421 -6.29 -51.89 -48.38
CA PHE A 421 -5.52 -50.75 -47.86
C PHE A 421 -4.37 -51.29 -47.00
N ASP A 422 -3.26 -50.56 -46.96
CA ASP A 422 -2.18 -50.83 -46.00
C ASP A 422 -2.72 -50.84 -44.56
N ALA A 423 -2.09 -51.64 -43.69
CA ALA A 423 -2.51 -51.77 -42.30
C ALA A 423 -2.47 -50.43 -41.52
N GLU A 424 -1.58 -49.52 -41.91
CA GLU A 424 -1.51 -48.14 -41.42
C GLU A 424 -1.58 -47.17 -42.59
N VAL A 425 -2.56 -46.27 -42.57
CA VAL A 425 -2.75 -45.28 -43.65
C VAL A 425 -2.59 -43.86 -43.11
N ALA A 426 -1.86 -43.01 -43.83
CA ALA A 426 -1.79 -41.57 -43.57
C ALA A 426 -2.50 -40.80 -44.69
N MET A 427 -3.45 -39.94 -44.33
CA MET A 427 -4.28 -39.19 -45.28
C MET A 427 -4.83 -37.92 -44.64
N THR A 428 -5.42 -37.02 -45.42
CA THR A 428 -6.15 -35.86 -44.88
C THR A 428 -7.50 -36.27 -44.29
N ALA A 429 -8.08 -35.42 -43.43
CA ALA A 429 -9.44 -35.59 -42.92
C ALA A 429 -10.48 -35.66 -44.05
N SER A 430 -10.31 -34.86 -45.10
CA SER A 430 -11.19 -34.89 -46.29
C SER A 430 -11.09 -36.22 -47.05
N GLN A 431 -9.87 -36.71 -47.29
CA GLN A 431 -9.63 -38.01 -47.94
C GLN A 431 -10.22 -39.15 -47.12
N PHE A 432 -10.14 -39.07 -45.78
CA PHE A 432 -10.75 -40.04 -44.89
C PHE A 432 -12.26 -40.07 -45.01
N VAL A 433 -12.94 -38.91 -44.91
CA VAL A 433 -14.40 -38.84 -45.06
C VAL A 433 -14.84 -39.36 -46.43
N ALA A 434 -14.15 -38.96 -47.50
CA ALA A 434 -14.41 -39.40 -48.87
C ALA A 434 -14.21 -40.91 -49.09
N SER A 435 -13.39 -41.58 -48.27
CA SER A 435 -13.01 -42.99 -48.46
C SER A 435 -13.47 -43.91 -47.34
N ILE A 436 -14.23 -43.42 -46.36
CA ILE A 436 -14.53 -44.16 -45.12
C ILE A 436 -15.22 -45.50 -45.37
N ASP A 437 -16.13 -45.55 -46.34
CA ASP A 437 -16.83 -46.77 -46.72
C ASP A 437 -15.88 -47.82 -47.34
N LYS A 438 -14.93 -47.38 -48.18
CA LYS A 438 -13.90 -48.26 -48.75
C LYS A 438 -12.91 -48.73 -47.67
N LEU A 439 -12.54 -47.85 -46.75
CA LEU A 439 -11.70 -48.19 -45.59
C LEU A 439 -12.37 -49.22 -44.68
N ALA A 440 -13.69 -49.16 -44.51
CA ALA A 440 -14.46 -50.13 -43.74
C ALA A 440 -14.46 -51.54 -44.35
N GLN A 441 -14.19 -51.65 -45.65
CA GLN A 441 -14.09 -52.93 -46.36
C GLN A 441 -12.68 -53.55 -46.29
N SER A 442 -11.67 -52.83 -45.76
CA SER A 442 -10.31 -53.35 -45.63
C SER A 442 -10.16 -54.20 -44.35
N PRO A 443 -9.87 -55.52 -44.48
CA PRO A 443 -9.68 -56.39 -43.32
C PRO A 443 -8.38 -56.10 -42.54
N ASP A 444 -7.37 -55.55 -43.21
CA ASP A 444 -6.04 -55.33 -42.65
C ASP A 444 -5.87 -53.95 -41.97
N LEU A 445 -6.83 -53.03 -42.17
CA LEU A 445 -6.76 -51.68 -41.63
C LEU A 445 -6.76 -51.71 -40.10
N SER A 446 -5.67 -51.23 -39.50
CA SER A 446 -5.46 -51.17 -38.05
C SER A 446 -5.35 -49.74 -37.52
N ARG A 447 -4.91 -48.77 -38.35
CA ARG A 447 -4.69 -47.39 -37.93
C ARG A 447 -4.82 -46.38 -39.07
N VAL A 448 -5.40 -45.22 -38.77
CA VAL A 448 -5.46 -44.05 -39.66
C VAL A 448 -4.80 -42.85 -38.99
N THR A 449 -3.87 -42.19 -39.68
CA THR A 449 -3.26 -40.93 -39.22
C THR A 449 -3.73 -39.78 -40.09
N LEU A 450 -4.44 -38.81 -39.49
CA LEU A 450 -4.87 -37.60 -40.18
C LEU A 450 -3.73 -36.57 -40.26
N THR A 451 -3.43 -36.06 -41.45
CA THR A 451 -2.25 -35.21 -41.71
C THR A 451 -2.51 -33.70 -41.59
N ASP A 452 -3.77 -33.26 -41.58
CA ASP A 452 -4.18 -31.86 -41.67
C ASP A 452 -5.14 -31.41 -40.54
N GLY A 453 -5.34 -32.27 -39.53
CA GLY A 453 -6.16 -31.98 -38.35
C GLY A 453 -7.08 -33.14 -37.99
N GLN A 454 -7.77 -33.01 -36.85
CA GLN A 454 -8.67 -34.05 -36.33
C GLN A 454 -10.16 -33.77 -36.59
N ALA A 455 -10.47 -32.70 -37.33
CA ALA A 455 -11.83 -32.29 -37.62
C ALA A 455 -12.32 -32.88 -38.95
N LEU A 456 -13.21 -33.85 -38.88
CA LEU A 456 -13.86 -34.47 -40.03
C LEU A 456 -14.97 -33.56 -40.55
N ARG A 457 -14.80 -33.01 -41.75
CA ARG A 457 -15.82 -32.19 -42.41
C ARG A 457 -16.84 -33.08 -43.10
N VAL A 458 -18.11 -32.89 -42.75
CA VAL A 458 -19.22 -33.75 -43.20
C VAL A 458 -20.41 -32.88 -43.60
N SER A 459 -21.25 -33.37 -44.52
CA SER A 459 -22.27 -32.52 -45.15
C SER A 459 -23.37 -32.07 -44.18
N SER A 460 -23.72 -32.91 -43.20
CA SER A 460 -24.86 -32.66 -42.32
C SER A 460 -24.78 -33.43 -41.01
N LYS A 461 -25.67 -33.09 -40.08
CA LYS A 461 -25.84 -33.84 -38.84
C LYS A 461 -26.31 -35.28 -39.09
N ALA A 462 -27.12 -35.51 -40.13
CA ALA A 462 -27.55 -36.85 -40.52
C ALA A 462 -26.35 -37.70 -40.97
N ALA A 463 -25.40 -37.11 -41.72
CA ALA A 463 -24.16 -37.78 -42.10
C ALA A 463 -23.30 -38.16 -40.89
N ILE A 464 -23.19 -37.31 -39.87
CA ILE A 464 -22.49 -37.66 -38.61
C ILE A 464 -23.12 -38.90 -37.96
N VAL A 465 -24.45 -38.91 -37.84
CA VAL A 465 -25.17 -40.03 -37.21
C VAL A 465 -24.97 -41.32 -37.99
N ASP A 466 -25.07 -41.27 -39.32
CA ASP A 466 -24.84 -42.42 -40.20
C ASP A 466 -23.41 -42.93 -40.14
N MET A 467 -22.41 -42.04 -40.13
CA MET A 467 -21.00 -42.43 -40.01
C MET A 467 -20.70 -43.11 -38.67
N ILE A 468 -21.24 -42.60 -37.57
CA ILE A 468 -21.06 -43.21 -36.25
C ILE A 468 -21.71 -44.59 -36.22
N ALA A 469 -22.91 -44.73 -36.79
CA ALA A 469 -23.66 -45.97 -36.78
C ALA A 469 -23.01 -47.07 -37.64
N ASN A 470 -22.47 -46.71 -38.81
CA ASN A 470 -21.99 -47.68 -39.79
C ASN A 470 -20.45 -47.84 -39.82
N TYR A 471 -19.69 -46.85 -39.34
CA TYR A 471 -18.22 -46.83 -39.43
C TYR A 471 -17.52 -46.62 -38.09
N GLY A 472 -18.18 -46.91 -36.96
CA GLY A 472 -17.60 -46.76 -35.62
C GLY A 472 -16.26 -47.48 -35.43
N ASP A 473 -16.07 -48.66 -36.03
CA ASP A 473 -14.79 -49.40 -36.00
C ASP A 473 -13.67 -48.62 -36.70
N VAL A 474 -13.93 -48.11 -37.91
CA VAL A 474 -12.93 -47.34 -38.69
C VAL A 474 -12.63 -46.00 -38.03
N LEU A 475 -13.64 -45.30 -37.53
CA LEU A 475 -13.47 -44.06 -36.76
C LEU A 475 -12.60 -44.29 -35.50
N GLY A 476 -12.78 -45.43 -34.83
CA GLY A 476 -11.97 -45.84 -33.68
C GLY A 476 -10.49 -46.06 -33.99
N LYS A 477 -10.13 -46.27 -35.27
CA LYS A 477 -8.75 -46.44 -35.73
C LYS A 477 -8.03 -45.11 -35.99
N ILE A 478 -8.71 -43.97 -35.89
CA ILE A 478 -8.08 -42.64 -36.05
C ILE A 478 -7.15 -42.35 -34.87
N ALA A 479 -5.87 -42.17 -35.16
CA ALA A 479 -4.87 -41.83 -34.17
C ALA A 479 -5.04 -40.39 -33.66
N GLY A 480 -5.13 -40.23 -32.33
CA GLY A 480 -5.23 -38.91 -31.68
C GLY A 480 -6.65 -38.40 -31.45
N GLY A 481 -7.68 -39.21 -31.74
CA GLY A 481 -9.09 -38.83 -31.61
C GLY A 481 -9.57 -37.93 -32.75
N TYR A 482 -10.88 -37.69 -32.84
CA TYR A 482 -11.49 -36.91 -33.91
C TYR A 482 -12.66 -36.06 -33.40
N SER A 483 -13.09 -35.09 -34.21
CA SER A 483 -14.31 -34.30 -34.04
C SER A 483 -15.00 -34.17 -35.41
N PHE A 484 -16.26 -33.76 -35.43
CA PHE A 484 -16.98 -33.48 -36.68
C PHE A 484 -17.23 -31.99 -36.84
N VAL A 485 -17.26 -31.52 -38.08
CA VAL A 485 -17.69 -30.16 -38.42
C VAL A 485 -18.63 -30.20 -39.62
N THR A 486 -19.79 -29.56 -39.52
CA THR A 486 -20.65 -29.28 -40.67
C THR A 486 -20.51 -27.83 -41.05
N THR A 487 -20.30 -27.55 -42.34
CA THR A 487 -20.24 -26.18 -42.87
C THR A 487 -21.38 -25.98 -43.85
N VAL A 488 -22.19 -24.95 -43.63
CA VAL A 488 -23.25 -24.53 -44.54
C VAL A 488 -22.95 -23.11 -45.03
N LEU A 489 -23.08 -22.90 -46.34
CA LEU A 489 -22.87 -21.62 -46.99
C LEU A 489 -24.21 -20.98 -47.38
N GLY A 490 -24.30 -19.67 -47.26
CA GLY A 490 -25.27 -18.82 -47.95
C GLY A 490 -24.56 -17.76 -48.80
N ASP A 491 -25.31 -16.88 -49.44
CA ASP A 491 -24.74 -15.90 -50.38
C ASP A 491 -23.72 -14.95 -49.73
N ASP A 492 -23.96 -14.57 -48.48
CA ASP A 492 -23.12 -13.65 -47.71
C ASP A 492 -22.87 -14.12 -46.27
N TRP A 493 -23.14 -15.39 -45.96
CA TRP A 493 -22.91 -15.96 -44.64
C TRP A 493 -22.39 -17.40 -44.70
N ARG A 494 -21.79 -17.85 -43.60
CA ARG A 494 -21.33 -19.22 -43.39
C ARG A 494 -21.62 -19.64 -41.95
N GLU A 495 -22.21 -20.81 -41.76
CA GLU A 495 -22.38 -21.44 -40.45
C GLU A 495 -21.46 -22.66 -40.36
N ASP A 496 -20.58 -22.69 -39.36
CA ASP A 496 -19.85 -23.89 -38.96
C ASP A 496 -20.40 -24.42 -37.64
N LYS A 497 -20.85 -25.67 -37.60
CA LYS A 497 -21.20 -26.37 -36.36
C LYS A 497 -20.16 -27.43 -36.06
N GLN A 498 -19.56 -27.34 -34.87
CA GLN A 498 -18.56 -28.28 -34.37
C GLN A 498 -19.20 -29.27 -33.41
N TYR A 499 -18.89 -30.55 -33.59
CA TYR A 499 -19.39 -31.64 -32.77
C TYR A 499 -18.21 -32.48 -32.25
N ASP A 500 -18.37 -33.06 -31.07
CA ASP A 500 -17.39 -34.01 -30.55
C ASP A 500 -17.46 -35.37 -31.28
N SER A 501 -16.62 -36.33 -30.88
CA SER A 501 -16.56 -37.68 -31.49
C SER A 501 -17.83 -38.51 -31.30
N THR A 502 -18.70 -38.15 -30.35
CA THR A 502 -20.02 -38.77 -30.13
C THR A 502 -21.11 -38.11 -31.00
N GLY A 503 -20.78 -37.00 -31.64
CA GLY A 503 -21.70 -36.18 -32.41
C GLY A 503 -22.48 -35.17 -31.55
N ALA A 504 -22.11 -34.91 -30.30
CA ALA A 504 -22.76 -33.85 -29.52
C ALA A 504 -22.26 -32.48 -29.99
N LEU A 505 -23.17 -31.50 -30.14
CA LEU A 505 -22.82 -30.14 -30.56
C LEU A 505 -21.97 -29.47 -29.47
N VAL A 506 -20.86 -28.86 -29.85
CA VAL A 506 -19.94 -28.14 -28.95
C VAL A 506 -20.02 -26.64 -29.21
N THR A 507 -20.05 -26.22 -30.47
CA THR A 507 -20.03 -24.80 -30.83
C THR A 507 -20.68 -24.57 -32.20
N THR A 508 -21.42 -23.47 -32.34
CA THR A 508 -21.89 -22.92 -33.62
C THR A 508 -21.12 -21.63 -33.91
N ILE A 509 -20.71 -21.42 -35.15
CA ILE A 509 -19.99 -20.23 -35.60
C ILE A 509 -20.69 -19.67 -36.83
N ASP A 510 -21.40 -18.56 -36.66
CA ASP A 510 -22.06 -17.84 -37.76
C ASP A 510 -21.16 -16.69 -38.22
N SER A 511 -20.75 -16.71 -39.48
CA SER A 511 -19.87 -15.71 -40.09
C SER A 511 -20.64 -14.94 -41.15
N GLY A 512 -20.60 -13.61 -41.10
CA GLY A 512 -21.18 -12.73 -42.11
C GLY A 512 -20.10 -12.08 -42.96
N PHE A 513 -20.34 -11.97 -44.26
CA PHE A 513 -19.43 -11.45 -45.26
C PHE A 513 -20.05 -10.28 -46.01
N SER A 514 -19.23 -9.37 -46.50
CA SER A 514 -19.63 -8.35 -47.46
C SER A 514 -18.59 -8.31 -48.58
N LYS A 515 -19.03 -8.57 -49.81
CA LYS A 515 -18.14 -8.68 -50.99
C LYS A 515 -16.96 -9.65 -50.75
N GLY A 516 -17.24 -10.79 -50.11
CA GLY A 516 -16.24 -11.81 -49.77
C GLY A 516 -15.34 -11.50 -48.57
N VAL A 517 -15.51 -10.35 -47.90
CA VAL A 517 -14.71 -9.96 -46.73
C VAL A 517 -15.52 -10.17 -45.45
N LEU A 518 -14.93 -10.80 -44.43
CA LEU A 518 -15.57 -11.02 -43.13
C LEU A 518 -15.95 -9.68 -42.46
N VAL A 519 -17.21 -9.53 -42.05
CA VAL A 519 -17.75 -8.34 -41.37
C VAL A 519 -18.30 -8.64 -39.97
N SER A 520 -18.69 -9.89 -39.71
CA SER A 520 -19.16 -10.32 -38.39
C SER A 520 -18.88 -11.80 -38.16
N GLN A 521 -18.72 -12.19 -36.90
CA GLN A 521 -18.70 -13.58 -36.49
C GLN A 521 -19.41 -13.72 -35.14
N HIS A 522 -20.26 -14.72 -34.99
CA HIS A 522 -21.00 -15.04 -33.77
C HIS A 522 -20.69 -16.49 -33.38
N VAL A 523 -19.96 -16.68 -32.29
CA VAL A 523 -19.56 -17.98 -31.75
C VAL A 523 -20.45 -18.30 -30.56
N ILE A 524 -21.18 -19.41 -30.63
CA ILE A 524 -22.15 -19.84 -29.61
C ILE A 524 -21.70 -21.20 -29.08
N GLY A 525 -21.27 -21.25 -27.84
CA GLY A 525 -20.92 -22.50 -27.17
C GLY A 525 -22.16 -23.24 -26.67
N ALA A 526 -22.13 -24.58 -26.75
CA ALA A 526 -23.19 -25.42 -26.21
C ALA A 526 -23.31 -25.33 -24.67
N ASP A 527 -22.26 -24.82 -24.00
CA ASP A 527 -22.23 -24.51 -22.57
C ASP A 527 -22.93 -23.18 -22.20
N GLY A 528 -23.43 -22.44 -23.19
CA GLY A 528 -24.10 -21.15 -23.03
C GLY A 528 -23.17 -19.94 -23.19
N SER A 529 -21.89 -20.12 -23.50
CA SER A 529 -21.00 -19.02 -23.88
C SER A 529 -21.40 -18.38 -25.21
N ASP A 530 -21.24 -17.07 -25.34
CA ASP A 530 -21.64 -16.28 -26.52
C ASP A 530 -20.57 -15.22 -26.84
N GLN A 531 -19.95 -15.28 -28.02
CA GLN A 531 -18.98 -14.30 -28.48
C GLN A 531 -19.40 -13.67 -29.81
N LYS A 532 -19.45 -12.34 -29.87
CA LYS A 532 -19.79 -11.55 -31.06
C LYS A 532 -18.62 -10.68 -31.46
N LEU A 533 -18.14 -10.88 -32.67
CA LEU A 533 -17.01 -10.22 -33.27
C LEU A 533 -17.51 -9.36 -34.43
N ARG A 534 -17.08 -8.10 -34.50
CA ARG A 534 -17.39 -7.18 -35.59
C ARG A 534 -16.11 -6.73 -36.27
N TYR A 535 -16.14 -6.70 -37.60
CA TYR A 535 -15.00 -6.34 -38.44
C TYR A 535 -15.33 -5.15 -39.35
N VAL A 536 -14.33 -4.34 -39.66
CA VAL A 536 -14.39 -3.27 -40.68
C VAL A 536 -13.19 -3.41 -41.58
N GLY A 537 -13.41 -3.62 -42.89
CA GLY A 537 -12.33 -3.88 -43.84
C GLY A 537 -11.51 -5.13 -43.51
N GLY A 538 -12.14 -6.15 -42.91
CA GLY A 538 -11.49 -7.39 -42.47
C GLY A 538 -10.71 -7.30 -41.15
N LYS A 539 -10.63 -6.11 -40.52
CA LYS A 539 -9.97 -5.93 -39.22
C LYS A 539 -10.98 -5.93 -38.07
N LEU A 540 -10.67 -6.60 -36.97
CA LEU A 540 -11.52 -6.66 -35.77
C LEU A 540 -11.63 -5.26 -35.15
N VAL A 541 -12.86 -4.82 -34.88
CA VAL A 541 -13.15 -3.51 -34.24
C VAL A 541 -13.94 -3.64 -32.95
N GLU A 542 -14.65 -4.75 -32.74
CA GLU A 542 -15.36 -5.05 -31.51
C GLU A 542 -15.38 -6.55 -31.22
N ASP A 543 -15.16 -6.93 -29.97
CA ASP A 543 -15.27 -8.30 -29.43
C ASP A 543 -16.10 -8.24 -28.15
N ILE A 544 -17.32 -8.79 -28.21
CA ILE A 544 -18.20 -8.96 -27.06
C ILE A 544 -18.20 -10.44 -26.71
N THR A 545 -17.63 -10.80 -25.57
CA THR A 545 -17.61 -12.18 -25.07
C THR A 545 -18.46 -12.27 -23.80
N VAL A 546 -19.36 -13.25 -23.72
CA VAL A 546 -20.11 -13.63 -22.51
C VAL A 546 -19.72 -15.06 -22.16
N SER A 547 -19.15 -15.27 -20.98
CA SER A 547 -18.78 -16.60 -20.50
C SER A 547 -20.01 -17.40 -20.11
N ALA A 548 -19.90 -18.73 -20.04
CA ALA A 548 -20.97 -19.60 -19.53
C ALA A 548 -21.38 -19.27 -18.08
N ALA A 549 -20.48 -18.65 -17.30
CA ALA A 549 -20.77 -18.16 -15.94
C ALA A 549 -21.51 -16.80 -15.92
N GLY A 550 -21.65 -16.13 -17.06
CA GLY A 550 -22.33 -14.84 -17.21
C GLY A 550 -21.42 -13.61 -17.18
N ASP A 551 -20.09 -13.78 -17.15
CA ASP A 551 -19.15 -12.66 -17.22
C ASP A 551 -19.12 -12.08 -18.63
N ARG A 552 -19.32 -10.77 -18.78
CA ARG A 552 -19.38 -10.11 -20.08
C ARG A 552 -18.19 -9.16 -20.27
N THR A 553 -17.36 -9.44 -21.27
CA THR A 553 -16.26 -8.57 -21.70
C THR A 553 -16.57 -7.91 -23.03
N VAL A 554 -16.35 -6.61 -23.16
CA VAL A 554 -16.45 -5.85 -24.42
C VAL A 554 -15.11 -5.20 -24.69
N LYS A 555 -14.47 -5.53 -25.81
CA LYS A 555 -13.25 -4.91 -26.30
C LYS A 555 -13.54 -4.13 -27.57
N ARG A 556 -12.96 -2.94 -27.70
CA ARG A 556 -13.04 -2.11 -28.92
C ARG A 556 -11.65 -1.74 -29.39
N TYR A 557 -11.48 -1.76 -30.71
CA TYR A 557 -10.20 -1.56 -31.37
C TYR A 557 -10.28 -0.42 -32.37
N ASP A 558 -9.16 0.27 -32.57
CA ASP A 558 -9.01 1.27 -33.61
C ASP A 558 -8.97 0.59 -35.00
N ALA A 559 -9.84 1.02 -35.92
CA ALA A 559 -9.93 0.40 -37.24
C ALA A 559 -8.70 0.65 -38.13
N ALA A 560 -7.95 1.73 -37.89
CA ALA A 560 -6.77 2.07 -38.67
C ALA A 560 -5.54 1.30 -38.17
N THR A 561 -5.26 1.34 -36.87
CA THR A 561 -4.05 0.76 -36.27
C THR A 561 -4.22 -0.69 -35.80
N GLY A 562 -5.44 -1.10 -35.41
CA GLY A 562 -5.70 -2.37 -34.74
C GLY A 562 -5.45 -2.36 -33.24
N ASP A 563 -5.07 -1.20 -32.67
CA ASP A 563 -4.79 -1.08 -31.25
C ASP A 563 -6.08 -1.15 -30.42
N LEU A 564 -5.98 -1.76 -29.26
CA LEU A 564 -7.05 -1.76 -28.26
C LEU A 564 -7.28 -0.32 -27.78
N GLN A 565 -8.53 0.14 -27.79
CA GLN A 565 -8.94 1.47 -27.31
C GLN A 565 -9.69 1.40 -25.98
N TRP A 566 -10.51 0.36 -25.80
CA TRP A 566 -11.41 0.28 -24.67
C TRP A 566 -11.76 -1.16 -24.31
N VAL A 567 -11.82 -1.46 -23.02
CA VAL A 567 -12.31 -2.74 -22.48
C VAL A 567 -13.31 -2.46 -21.36
N THR A 568 -14.42 -3.20 -21.32
CA THR A 568 -15.27 -3.29 -20.14
C THR A 568 -15.57 -4.72 -19.78
N GLU A 569 -15.41 -5.06 -18.51
CA GLU A 569 -15.62 -6.38 -17.93
C GLU A 569 -16.72 -6.26 -16.88
N ASP A 570 -17.88 -6.84 -17.17
CA ASP A 570 -19.03 -6.96 -16.27
C ASP A 570 -19.00 -8.37 -15.68
N ASN A 571 -18.48 -8.53 -14.46
CA ASN A 571 -18.35 -9.83 -13.82
C ASN A 571 -19.66 -10.26 -13.15
N ALA A 572 -19.92 -11.56 -13.11
CA ALA A 572 -21.11 -12.15 -12.50
C ALA A 572 -21.20 -11.87 -10.98
N ASP A 573 -20.08 -11.56 -10.33
CA ASP A 573 -20.04 -11.14 -8.92
C ASP A 573 -20.62 -9.72 -8.68
N GLY A 574 -20.93 -8.97 -9.74
CA GLY A 574 -21.44 -7.60 -9.71
C GLY A 574 -20.36 -6.52 -9.86
N THR A 575 -19.10 -6.89 -10.04
CA THR A 575 -17.97 -5.96 -10.25
C THR A 575 -17.87 -5.57 -11.72
N ARG A 576 -17.85 -4.27 -12.02
CA ARG A 576 -17.60 -3.71 -13.35
C ARG A 576 -16.20 -3.09 -13.42
N ARG A 577 -15.40 -3.47 -14.41
CA ARG A 577 -14.11 -2.84 -14.74
C ARG A 577 -14.20 -2.18 -16.11
N SER A 578 -13.67 -0.97 -16.25
CA SER A 578 -13.61 -0.25 -17.52
C SER A 578 -12.22 0.34 -17.70
N SER A 579 -11.54 -0.06 -18.76
CA SER A 579 -10.18 0.36 -19.09
C SER A 579 -10.16 1.11 -20.42
N ALA A 580 -9.48 2.25 -20.47
CA ALA A 580 -9.24 2.99 -21.71
C ALA A 580 -7.75 2.94 -22.06
N TYR A 581 -7.45 2.88 -23.36
CA TYR A 581 -6.11 2.71 -23.89
C TYR A 581 -5.81 3.80 -24.93
N GLU A 582 -4.56 4.23 -24.99
CA GLU A 582 -4.06 5.24 -25.94
C GLU A 582 -2.72 4.73 -26.50
N GLY A 583 -2.63 4.57 -27.83
CA GLY A 583 -1.44 3.99 -28.47
C GLY A 583 -1.07 2.58 -27.98
N GLY A 584 -2.09 1.77 -27.62
CA GLY A 584 -1.93 0.41 -27.08
C GLY A 584 -1.55 0.34 -25.59
N LEU A 585 -1.31 1.47 -24.91
CA LEU A 585 -0.98 1.52 -23.49
C LEU A 585 -2.22 1.88 -22.65
N LEU A 586 -2.33 1.28 -21.45
CA LEU A 586 -3.41 1.58 -20.51
C LEU A 586 -3.32 3.05 -20.09
N LYS A 587 -4.41 3.80 -20.28
CA LYS A 587 -4.52 5.23 -19.95
C LYS A 587 -5.34 5.46 -18.68
N SER A 588 -6.42 4.72 -18.51
CA SER A 588 -7.24 4.77 -17.30
C SER A 588 -7.90 3.43 -17.00
N LEU A 589 -8.14 3.17 -15.72
CA LEU A 589 -8.89 2.01 -15.23
C LEU A 589 -9.92 2.50 -14.21
N THR A 590 -11.19 2.13 -14.38
CA THR A 590 -12.25 2.32 -13.39
C THR A 590 -12.75 0.97 -12.93
N VAL A 591 -12.77 0.73 -11.63
CA VAL A 591 -13.33 -0.48 -11.00
C VAL A 591 -14.50 -0.05 -10.13
N ILE A 592 -15.67 -0.65 -10.33
CA ILE A 592 -16.86 -0.48 -9.49
C ILE A 592 -17.19 -1.85 -8.92
N GLU A 593 -17.01 -2.01 -7.62
CA GLU A 593 -17.33 -3.24 -6.90
C GLU A 593 -18.83 -3.35 -6.63
N LYS A 594 -19.33 -4.57 -6.38
CA LYS A 594 -20.72 -4.82 -5.95
C LYS A 594 -21.14 -3.97 -4.74
N SER A 595 -20.19 -3.64 -3.86
CA SER A 595 -20.40 -2.80 -2.67
C SER A 595 -20.79 -1.35 -3.00
N GLY A 596 -20.57 -0.90 -4.24
CA GLY A 596 -20.65 0.49 -4.66
C GLY A 596 -19.30 1.25 -4.54
N ARG A 597 -18.26 0.61 -4.01
CA ARG A 597 -16.90 1.18 -3.95
C ARG A 597 -16.37 1.35 -5.37
N LYS A 598 -15.88 2.55 -5.69
CA LYS A 598 -15.36 2.91 -7.01
C LYS A 598 -13.90 3.33 -6.91
N ILE A 599 -13.03 2.73 -7.72
CA ILE A 599 -11.62 3.08 -7.86
C ILE A 599 -11.41 3.62 -9.27
N VAL A 600 -10.72 4.75 -9.42
CA VAL A 600 -10.34 5.32 -10.72
C VAL A 600 -8.83 5.53 -10.74
N GLU A 601 -8.15 4.99 -11.72
CA GLU A 601 -6.72 5.09 -11.91
C GLU A 601 -6.43 5.77 -13.25
N GLN A 602 -5.40 6.61 -13.27
CA GLN A 602 -4.89 7.22 -14.50
C GLN A 602 -3.39 6.95 -14.63
N TYR A 603 -2.98 6.69 -15.88
CA TYR A 603 -1.65 6.24 -16.22
C TYR A 603 -0.99 7.21 -17.20
N GLU A 604 0.31 7.42 -17.03
CA GLU A 604 1.19 8.12 -17.96
C GLU A 604 2.25 7.13 -18.47
N GLY A 605 2.10 6.67 -19.70
CA GLY A 605 2.87 5.54 -20.21
C GLY A 605 2.53 4.26 -19.43
N THR A 606 3.54 3.62 -18.82
CA THR A 606 3.35 2.42 -17.97
C THR A 606 3.21 2.73 -16.48
N ARG A 607 3.28 4.01 -16.09
CA ARG A 607 3.31 4.46 -14.70
C ARG A 607 1.92 4.91 -14.23
N LEU A 608 1.49 4.45 -13.06
CA LEU A 608 0.32 5.00 -12.38
C LEU A 608 0.62 6.43 -11.91
N ALA A 609 -0.11 7.41 -12.44
CA ALA A 609 0.06 8.82 -12.09
C ALA A 609 -0.91 9.27 -10.99
N MET A 610 -2.10 8.67 -10.96
CA MET A 610 -3.18 9.07 -10.07
C MET A 610 -4.07 7.88 -9.71
N ARG A 611 -4.56 7.87 -8.46
CA ARG A 611 -5.57 6.92 -7.97
C ARG A 611 -6.61 7.63 -7.11
N ASP A 612 -7.87 7.59 -7.55
CA ASP A 612 -9.03 7.97 -6.77
C ASP A 612 -9.75 6.75 -6.21
N VAL A 613 -10.25 6.86 -4.99
CA VAL A 613 -11.10 5.86 -4.34
C VAL A 613 -12.33 6.59 -3.81
N TYR A 614 -13.51 6.08 -4.12
CA TYR A 614 -14.80 6.54 -3.60
C TYR A 614 -15.42 5.38 -2.83
N GLU A 615 -15.65 5.59 -1.54
CA GLU A 615 -16.25 4.61 -0.66
C GLU A 615 -17.79 4.75 -0.67
N PRO A 616 -18.55 3.66 -0.45
CA PRO A 616 -20.01 3.73 -0.34
C PRO A 616 -20.49 4.63 0.81
N SER A 617 -19.65 4.89 1.81
CA SER A 617 -19.94 5.81 2.92
C SER A 617 -20.05 7.28 2.48
N GLY A 618 -19.57 7.62 1.28
CA GLY A 618 -19.42 8.98 0.79
C GLY A 618 -18.01 9.55 0.99
N ASP A 619 -17.12 8.84 1.69
CA ASP A 619 -15.71 9.21 1.79
C ASP A 619 -15.01 9.02 0.43
N SER A 620 -14.03 9.86 0.12
CA SER A 620 -13.19 9.69 -1.06
C SER A 620 -11.73 10.02 -0.78
N SER A 621 -10.82 9.45 -1.56
CA SER A 621 -9.42 9.87 -1.54
C SER A 621 -8.86 10.02 -2.94
N HIS A 622 -8.03 11.04 -3.15
CA HIS A 622 -7.34 11.37 -4.38
C HIS A 622 -5.83 11.31 -4.13
N SER A 623 -5.13 10.40 -4.78
CA SER A 623 -3.68 10.19 -4.62
C SER A 623 -2.95 10.54 -5.91
N VAL A 624 -1.84 11.27 -5.80
CA VAL A 624 -0.93 11.62 -6.89
C VAL A 624 0.41 10.94 -6.66
N ILE A 625 0.94 10.33 -7.72
CA ILE A 625 2.17 9.55 -7.70
C ILE A 625 3.20 10.25 -8.59
N ASP A 626 4.43 10.37 -8.10
CA ASP A 626 5.52 11.05 -8.81
C ASP A 626 6.17 10.17 -9.90
N GLU A 627 7.15 10.74 -10.61
CA GLU A 627 7.90 10.07 -11.68
C GLU A 627 8.70 8.85 -11.19
N ALA A 628 9.04 8.77 -9.89
CA ALA A 628 9.73 7.64 -9.29
C ALA A 628 8.78 6.52 -8.84
N GLY A 629 7.46 6.69 -9.02
CA GLY A 629 6.44 5.74 -8.60
C GLY A 629 6.10 5.83 -7.10
N GLN A 630 6.49 6.90 -6.42
CA GLN A 630 6.19 7.12 -5.01
C GLN A 630 4.98 8.06 -4.84
N LEU A 631 4.23 7.87 -3.75
CA LEU A 631 3.13 8.77 -3.42
C LEU A 631 3.71 10.16 -3.13
N SER A 632 3.22 11.20 -3.79
CA SER A 632 3.65 12.60 -3.56
C SER A 632 2.60 13.40 -2.80
N ARG A 633 1.31 13.12 -3.04
CA ARG A 633 0.18 13.75 -2.36
C ARG A 633 -0.99 12.79 -2.22
N ARG A 634 -1.72 12.91 -1.12
CA ARG A 634 -3.03 12.27 -0.93
C ARG A 634 -4.01 13.25 -0.29
N THR A 635 -5.18 13.44 -0.89
CA THR A 635 -6.29 14.20 -0.30
C THR A 635 -7.39 13.22 0.08
N ILE A 636 -7.91 13.26 1.30
CA ILE A 636 -9.03 12.45 1.77
C ILE A 636 -10.17 13.42 2.08
N ASN A 637 -11.32 13.26 1.40
CA ASN A 637 -12.54 13.98 1.71
C ASN A 637 -13.47 13.05 2.48
N TYR A 638 -13.83 13.43 3.70
CA TYR A 638 -14.77 12.67 4.52
C TYR A 638 -16.21 13.05 4.17
N ALA A 639 -17.14 12.11 4.34
CA ALA A 639 -18.56 12.30 4.04
C ALA A 639 -19.22 13.44 4.83
N ASP A 640 -18.66 13.80 6.00
CA ASP A 640 -19.11 14.92 6.83
C ASP A 640 -18.55 16.29 6.39
N GLY A 641 -17.83 16.34 5.27
CA GLY A 641 -17.25 17.54 4.67
C GLY A 641 -15.83 17.88 5.14
N ARG A 642 -15.29 17.18 6.16
CA ARG A 642 -13.88 17.38 6.56
C ARG A 642 -12.92 16.92 5.46
N VAL A 643 -11.72 17.48 5.43
CA VAL A 643 -10.67 17.11 4.45
C VAL A 643 -9.34 16.89 5.17
N GLU A 644 -8.60 15.86 4.79
CA GLU A 644 -7.20 15.66 5.15
C GLU A 644 -6.34 15.75 3.88
N GLN A 645 -5.26 16.53 3.93
CA GLN A 645 -4.27 16.60 2.86
C GLN A 645 -2.91 16.14 3.38
N VAL A 646 -2.34 15.14 2.73
CA VAL A 646 -1.02 14.60 3.04
C VAL A 646 -0.08 14.89 1.88
N ALA A 647 1.08 15.44 2.18
CA ALA A 647 2.19 15.63 1.23
C ALA A 647 3.40 14.80 1.69
N TYR A 648 4.01 14.09 0.75
CA TYR A 648 5.11 13.15 0.97
C TYR A 648 6.37 13.59 0.18
N GLY A 649 7.51 12.96 0.46
CA GLY A 649 8.75 13.18 -0.30
C GLY A 649 9.29 14.61 -0.26
N LEU A 650 8.96 15.38 0.78
CA LEU A 650 9.32 16.81 0.87
C LEU A 650 10.83 16.96 1.10
N THR A 651 11.56 17.41 0.08
CA THR A 651 13.01 17.67 0.15
C THR A 651 13.34 19.12 0.52
N GLY A 652 14.49 19.37 1.16
CA GLY A 652 14.96 20.71 1.54
C GLY A 652 14.30 21.30 2.79
N ARG A 653 13.54 20.49 3.55
CA ARG A 653 12.85 20.86 4.80
C ARG A 653 13.31 19.95 5.94
N GLY A 654 13.05 20.36 7.18
CA GLY A 654 13.32 19.53 8.38
C GLY A 654 12.37 18.32 8.56
N TYR A 655 11.38 18.18 7.67
CA TYR A 655 10.36 17.13 7.66
C TYR A 655 10.15 16.65 6.21
N ALA A 656 9.85 15.37 6.03
CA ALA A 656 9.65 14.73 4.73
C ALA A 656 8.16 14.50 4.41
N GLU A 657 7.29 14.58 5.42
CA GLU A 657 5.85 14.34 5.29
C GLU A 657 5.05 15.36 6.12
N GLN A 658 3.92 15.81 5.60
CA GLN A 658 3.03 16.77 6.25
C GLN A 658 1.56 16.39 6.03
N HIS A 659 0.80 16.29 7.12
CA HIS A 659 -0.65 16.09 7.18
C HIS A 659 -1.31 17.41 7.57
N GLN A 660 -2.35 17.83 6.84
CA GLN A 660 -3.16 19.01 7.14
C GLN A 660 -4.63 18.61 7.23
N TYR A 661 -5.27 18.93 8.33
CA TYR A 661 -6.67 18.63 8.60
C TYR A 661 -7.51 19.90 8.45
N PHE A 662 -8.62 19.81 7.73
CA PHE A 662 -9.55 20.89 7.47
C PHE A 662 -10.94 20.53 8.00
N ASP A 663 -11.65 21.50 8.55
CA ASP A 663 -13.07 21.37 8.88
C ASP A 663 -13.97 21.41 7.62
N ALA A 664 -15.26 21.17 7.80
CA ALA A 664 -16.26 21.19 6.72
C ALA A 664 -16.44 22.56 6.03
N LYS A 665 -15.81 23.62 6.54
CA LYS A 665 -15.81 24.98 5.94
C LYS A 665 -14.49 25.32 5.26
N GLY A 666 -13.55 24.36 5.19
CA GLY A 666 -12.23 24.53 4.57
C GLY A 666 -11.20 25.22 5.46
N LYS A 667 -11.42 25.33 6.78
CA LYS A 667 -10.47 25.93 7.72
C LYS A 667 -9.56 24.85 8.32
N VAL A 668 -8.25 25.11 8.36
CA VAL A 668 -7.26 24.20 8.99
C VAL A 668 -7.52 24.07 10.49
N THR A 669 -7.68 22.84 10.98
CA THR A 669 -7.86 22.48 12.40
C THR A 669 -6.61 21.87 13.01
N ALA A 670 -5.76 21.20 12.22
CA ALA A 670 -4.48 20.68 12.67
C ALA A 670 -3.48 20.51 11.52
N VAL A 671 -2.18 20.52 11.84
CA VAL A 671 -1.09 20.15 10.94
C VAL A 671 -0.09 19.26 11.69
N THR A 672 0.23 18.09 11.14
CA THR A 672 1.24 17.17 11.70
C THR A 672 2.37 16.98 10.70
N ARG A 673 3.62 16.96 11.16
CA ARG A 673 4.80 16.81 10.28
C ARG A 673 5.73 15.72 10.79
N TYR A 674 6.23 14.89 9.88
CA TYR A 674 7.12 13.77 10.16
C TYR A 674 8.45 13.88 9.39
N ARG A 675 9.52 13.34 9.96
CA ARG A 675 10.84 13.22 9.31
C ARG A 675 10.87 12.02 8.37
N GLY A 676 11.95 11.91 7.58
CA GLY A 676 12.14 10.79 6.65
C GLY A 676 12.28 9.41 7.32
N ASP A 677 12.56 9.35 8.63
CA ASP A 677 12.59 8.12 9.43
C ASP A 677 11.24 7.79 10.10
N GLY A 678 10.20 8.58 9.83
CA GLY A 678 8.86 8.44 10.43
C GLY A 678 8.70 9.08 11.81
N THR A 679 9.75 9.66 12.41
CA THR A 679 9.63 10.34 13.71
C THR A 679 8.88 11.67 13.58
N MET A 680 8.02 12.01 14.56
CA MET A 680 7.33 13.32 14.57
C MET A 680 8.33 14.46 14.63
N HIS A 681 8.14 15.48 13.80
CA HIS A 681 8.90 16.73 13.79
C HIS A 681 8.16 17.85 14.54
N SER A 682 6.91 18.11 14.16
CA SER A 682 6.06 19.13 14.81
C SER A 682 4.57 18.88 14.61
N THR A 683 3.76 19.44 15.52
CA THR A 683 2.30 19.47 15.43
C THR A 683 1.78 20.88 15.68
N GLU A 684 0.78 21.31 14.92
CA GLU A 684 -0.01 22.53 15.12
C GLU A 684 -1.47 22.13 15.29
N ASN A 685 -2.16 22.63 16.31
CA ASN A 685 -3.59 22.45 16.51
C ASN A 685 -4.26 23.82 16.64
N TYR A 686 -5.39 23.99 15.97
CA TYR A 686 -6.16 25.22 15.90
C TYR A 686 -7.54 24.98 16.54
N ALA A 687 -7.76 25.55 17.72
CA ALA A 687 -9.00 25.43 18.44
C ALA A 687 -10.11 26.28 17.81
N ALA A 688 -11.37 25.89 18.04
CA ALA A 688 -12.54 26.57 17.47
C ALA A 688 -12.68 28.03 17.96
N ASP A 689 -12.22 28.31 19.19
CA ASP A 689 -12.23 29.63 19.84
C ASP A 689 -11.13 30.59 19.34
N GLY A 690 -10.25 30.14 18.42
CA GLY A 690 -9.11 30.90 17.93
C GLY A 690 -7.79 30.62 18.65
N GLY A 691 -7.79 29.77 19.69
CA GLY A 691 -6.58 29.29 20.33
C GLY A 691 -5.70 28.45 19.40
N LYS A 692 -4.40 28.46 19.63
CA LYS A 692 -3.39 27.73 18.84
C LYS A 692 -2.44 26.98 19.76
N ALA A 693 -2.16 25.72 19.46
CA ALA A 693 -1.14 24.93 20.15
C ALA A 693 -0.11 24.41 19.15
N PHE A 694 1.17 24.62 19.44
CA PHE A 694 2.31 24.19 18.66
C PHE A 694 3.18 23.28 19.52
N ALA A 695 3.69 22.19 18.95
CA ALA A 695 4.68 21.35 19.60
C ALA A 695 5.79 20.98 18.63
N THR A 696 7.02 20.90 19.13
CA THR A 696 8.17 20.36 18.39
C THR A 696 8.74 19.17 19.13
N TYR A 697 9.33 18.26 18.36
CA TYR A 697 9.90 17.02 18.86
C TYR A 697 11.38 16.96 18.47
N ASN A 698 12.21 16.37 19.31
CA ASN A 698 13.63 16.18 19.04
C ASN A 698 13.87 15.09 17.98
N ALA A 699 15.13 14.85 17.62
CA ALA A 699 15.50 13.85 16.61
C ALA A 699 15.09 12.41 16.97
N ALA A 700 14.86 12.10 18.25
CA ALA A 700 14.39 10.80 18.71
C ALA A 700 12.84 10.71 18.77
N GLY A 701 12.12 11.70 18.26
CA GLY A 701 10.66 11.76 18.29
C GLY A 701 10.05 12.06 19.67
N LYS A 702 10.85 12.52 20.65
CA LYS A 702 10.36 12.92 21.98
C LYS A 702 10.02 14.41 22.02
N LEU A 703 8.98 14.77 22.77
CA LEU A 703 8.50 16.15 22.90
C LEU A 703 9.63 17.06 23.42
N ALA A 704 9.95 18.12 22.67
CA ALA A 704 11.02 19.06 23.00
C ALA A 704 10.47 20.40 23.50
N THR A 705 9.48 20.96 22.80
CA THR A 705 8.80 22.18 23.23
C THR A 705 7.31 22.14 22.93
N THR A 706 6.52 22.85 23.73
CA THR A 706 5.13 23.19 23.43
C THR A 706 4.91 24.68 23.60
N ALA A 707 4.19 25.32 22.68
CA ALA A 707 3.73 26.69 22.79
C ALA A 707 2.21 26.74 22.58
N ARG A 708 1.46 27.29 23.51
CA ARG A 708 0.00 27.45 23.42
C ARG A 708 -0.35 28.92 23.54
N THR A 709 -1.13 29.42 22.59
CA THR A 709 -1.74 30.75 22.64
C THR A 709 -3.24 30.55 22.80
N ALA A 710 -3.80 30.93 23.95
CA ALA A 710 -5.24 30.89 24.18
C ALA A 710 -5.95 32.05 23.43
N ALA A 711 -7.27 31.94 23.28
CA ALA A 711 -8.08 32.95 22.57
C ALA A 711 -8.03 34.35 23.20
N ASP A 712 -7.80 34.45 24.51
CA ASP A 712 -7.63 35.69 25.26
C ASP A 712 -6.26 36.37 25.07
N GLY A 713 -5.35 35.75 24.29
CA GLY A 713 -4.00 36.22 24.06
C GLY A 713 -2.95 35.70 25.05
N THR A 714 -3.34 34.92 26.06
CA THR A 714 -2.41 34.27 27.00
C THR A 714 -1.50 33.27 26.28
N ARG A 715 -0.18 33.35 26.49
CA ARG A 715 0.82 32.47 25.84
C ARG A 715 1.55 31.62 26.88
N ASP A 716 1.49 30.30 26.76
CA ASP A 716 2.18 29.30 27.61
C ASP A 716 3.22 28.56 26.75
N THR A 717 4.50 28.67 27.09
CA THR A 717 5.61 27.95 26.43
C THR A 717 6.30 27.03 27.43
N ARG A 718 6.53 25.76 27.05
CA ARG A 718 7.28 24.76 27.83
C ARG A 718 8.42 24.19 27.00
N SER A 719 9.53 23.90 27.65
CA SER A 719 10.61 23.08 27.10
C SER A 719 10.84 21.85 27.98
N PHE A 720 11.25 20.75 27.36
CA PHE A 720 11.40 19.45 28.00
C PHE A 720 12.81 18.88 27.77
N ALA A 721 13.33 18.16 28.76
CA ALA A 721 14.56 17.37 28.65
C ALA A 721 14.29 16.06 27.89
N ALA A 722 15.36 15.36 27.52
CA ALA A 722 15.27 14.09 26.77
C ALA A 722 14.47 12.99 27.51
N ASN A 723 14.43 13.04 28.85
CA ASN A 723 13.65 12.15 29.72
C ASN A 723 12.16 12.55 29.84
N GLY A 724 11.74 13.67 29.23
CA GLY A 724 10.38 14.21 29.31
C GLY A 724 10.11 15.13 30.50
N ALA A 725 11.09 15.39 31.37
CA ALA A 725 10.95 16.37 32.45
C ALA A 725 10.86 17.79 31.89
N THR A 726 10.01 18.65 32.48
CA THR A 726 9.96 20.07 32.09
C THR A 726 11.25 20.76 32.57
N VAL A 727 11.89 21.54 31.71
CA VAL A 727 13.12 22.30 32.03
C VAL A 727 12.81 23.78 32.17
N SER A 728 11.93 24.31 31.34
CA SER A 728 11.42 25.67 31.48
C SER A 728 9.92 25.76 31.19
N TRP A 729 9.26 26.69 31.87
CA TRP A 729 7.89 27.09 31.62
C TRP A 729 7.80 28.61 31.66
N SER A 730 7.23 29.21 30.63
CA SER A 730 7.02 30.64 30.50
C SER A 730 5.56 30.90 30.17
N GLN A 731 4.87 31.65 31.01
CA GLN A 731 3.52 32.13 30.73
C GLN A 731 3.50 33.66 30.64
N VAL A 732 2.98 34.19 29.55
CA VAL A 732 2.62 35.59 29.40
C VAL A 732 1.10 35.67 29.47
N ALA A 733 0.56 36.17 30.57
CA ALA A 733 -0.88 36.36 30.74
C ALA A 733 -1.39 37.51 29.86
N ALA A 734 -2.68 37.51 29.54
CA ALA A 734 -3.31 38.55 28.71
C ALA A 734 -3.11 39.99 29.25
N ASN A 735 -2.95 40.15 30.57
CA ASN A 735 -2.68 41.44 31.23
C ASN A 735 -1.20 41.86 31.19
N GLY A 736 -0.32 41.13 30.50
CA GLY A 736 1.11 41.42 30.36
C GLY A 736 2.00 40.89 31.50
N VAL A 737 1.43 40.25 32.53
CA VAL A 737 2.23 39.60 33.59
C VAL A 737 2.96 38.39 33.00
N THR A 738 4.27 38.34 33.18
CA THR A 738 5.11 37.22 32.73
C THR A 738 5.55 36.37 33.92
N THR A 739 5.22 35.09 33.91
CA THR A 739 5.72 34.11 34.90
C THR A 739 6.67 33.13 34.22
N ASN A 740 7.93 33.17 34.63
CA ASN A 740 8.96 32.24 34.18
C ASN A 740 9.31 31.28 35.31
N LYS A 741 9.36 29.98 35.02
CA LYS A 741 9.81 28.92 35.92
C LYS A 741 10.91 28.12 35.24
N THR A 742 12.00 27.88 35.96
CA THR A 742 13.05 26.93 35.55
C THR A 742 13.10 25.77 36.52
N TYR A 743 13.33 24.58 35.98
CA TYR A 743 13.32 23.33 36.71
C TYR A 743 14.65 22.61 36.51
N ASP A 744 14.95 21.71 37.43
CA ASP A 744 16.07 20.81 37.35
C ASP A 744 15.83 19.74 36.26
N PRO A 745 16.73 19.57 35.28
CA PRO A 745 16.50 18.69 34.13
C PRO A 745 16.50 17.19 34.48
N GLU A 746 17.05 16.79 35.62
CA GLU A 746 17.10 15.39 36.06
C GLU A 746 15.94 15.04 36.99
N THR A 747 15.62 15.92 37.93
CA THR A 747 14.65 15.64 39.01
C THR A 747 13.27 16.28 38.79
N GLY A 748 13.16 17.27 37.89
CA GLY A 748 11.93 18.03 37.66
C GLY A 748 11.58 19.02 38.79
N ALA A 749 12.45 19.21 39.78
CA ALA A 749 12.24 20.14 40.88
C ALA A 749 12.34 21.60 40.42
N LEU A 750 11.47 22.48 40.93
CA LEU A 750 11.51 23.92 40.62
C LEU A 750 12.78 24.56 41.22
N ARG A 751 13.58 25.23 40.39
CA ARG A 751 14.82 25.94 40.79
C ARG A 751 14.59 27.42 40.98
N GLN A 752 13.84 28.05 40.07
CA GLN A 752 13.55 29.46 40.13
C GLN A 752 12.16 29.76 39.57
N GLN A 753 11.47 30.71 40.18
CA GLN A 753 10.26 31.33 39.65
C GLN A 753 10.44 32.85 39.65
N THR A 754 10.25 33.47 38.50
CA THR A 754 10.20 34.92 38.33
C THR A 754 8.80 35.33 37.89
N VAL A 755 8.13 36.15 38.68
CA VAL A 755 6.86 36.81 38.31
C VAL A 755 7.18 38.27 38.03
N GLN A 756 7.10 38.67 36.76
CA GLN A 756 7.34 40.05 36.32
C GLN A 756 6.02 40.72 35.95
N ARG A 757 5.75 41.88 36.53
CA ARG A 757 4.57 42.69 36.25
C ARG A 757 4.87 43.64 35.07
N PRO A 758 3.84 44.14 34.37
CA PRO A 758 4.03 45.04 33.23
C PRO A 758 4.78 46.34 33.54
N ASP A 759 4.73 46.80 34.79
CA ASP A 759 5.44 48.00 35.27
C ASP A 759 6.95 47.78 35.47
N GLY A 760 7.46 46.58 35.20
CA GLY A 760 8.86 46.20 35.37
C GLY A 760 9.20 45.66 36.77
N SER A 761 8.30 45.77 37.76
CA SER A 761 8.51 45.18 39.07
C SER A 761 8.49 43.65 38.98
N SER A 762 9.27 42.98 39.83
CA SER A 762 9.36 41.53 39.79
C SER A 762 9.49 40.90 41.17
N GLU A 763 9.00 39.67 41.28
CA GLU A 763 9.24 38.81 42.42
C GLU A 763 10.02 37.58 41.95
N ILE A 764 11.19 37.35 42.53
CA ILE A 764 12.09 36.24 42.20
C ILE A 764 12.16 35.31 43.40
N ASN A 765 11.69 34.08 43.22
CA ASN A 765 11.81 33.00 44.18
C ASN A 765 12.85 31.99 43.69
N VAL A 766 13.89 31.75 44.49
CA VAL A 766 14.95 30.77 44.22
C VAL A 766 14.85 29.64 45.25
N PHE A 767 14.91 28.40 44.79
CA PHE A 767 14.67 27.19 45.58
C PHE A 767 15.84 26.20 45.46
N GLY A 768 15.98 25.31 46.44
CA GLY A 768 17.00 24.25 46.41
C GLY A 768 18.43 24.76 46.53
N ILE A 769 18.63 25.85 47.28
CA ILE A 769 19.95 26.44 47.55
C ILE A 769 20.71 25.52 48.51
N SER A 770 21.89 25.05 48.13
CA SER A 770 22.74 24.15 48.93
C SER A 770 24.01 24.86 49.44
N GLY A 771 24.57 24.38 50.56
CA GLY A 771 25.80 24.92 51.14
C GLY A 771 25.66 26.29 51.85
N ARG A 772 24.43 26.75 52.09
CA ARG A 772 24.11 27.99 52.81
C ARG A 772 23.22 27.67 54.02
N SER A 773 23.06 28.63 54.94
CA SER A 773 22.12 28.50 56.06
C SER A 773 20.64 28.50 55.63
N TYR A 774 20.35 28.94 54.40
CA TYR A 774 19.01 29.05 53.83
C TYR A 774 18.89 28.22 52.54
N THR A 775 17.71 27.63 52.32
CA THR A 775 17.42 26.78 51.14
C THR A 775 16.45 27.44 50.15
N ARG A 776 15.76 28.50 50.58
CA ARG A 776 14.87 29.31 49.75
C ARG A 776 15.13 30.80 49.96
N GLN A 777 15.09 31.56 48.87
CA GLN A 777 15.18 33.01 48.88
C GLN A 777 14.05 33.63 48.05
N THR A 778 13.40 34.66 48.58
CA THR A 778 12.43 35.49 47.89
C THR A 778 12.94 36.92 47.82
N SER A 779 13.06 37.47 46.61
CA SER A 779 13.48 38.84 46.35
C SER A 779 12.36 39.57 45.63
N VAL A 780 11.92 40.69 46.20
CA VAL A 780 10.98 41.62 45.55
C VAL A 780 11.78 42.80 45.01
N LEU A 781 11.67 43.04 43.71
CA LEU A 781 12.35 44.11 42.99
C LEU A 781 11.33 45.16 42.55
N ASP A 782 11.71 46.43 42.67
CA ASP A 782 10.96 47.55 42.08
C ASP A 782 11.11 47.59 40.54
N SER A 783 10.42 48.53 39.90
CA SER A 783 10.48 48.73 38.44
C SER A 783 11.86 49.14 37.91
N ALA A 784 12.79 49.57 38.78
CA ALA A 784 14.18 49.87 38.45
C ALA A 784 15.13 48.69 38.70
N GLY A 785 14.60 47.52 39.11
CA GLY A 785 15.39 46.33 39.41
C GLY A 785 16.10 46.36 40.77
N ARG A 786 15.71 47.25 41.69
CA ARG A 786 16.31 47.35 43.03
C ARG A 786 15.54 46.48 44.02
N THR A 787 16.24 45.79 44.92
CA THR A 787 15.63 44.87 45.90
C THR A 787 14.98 45.64 47.05
N VAL A 788 13.65 45.77 47.03
CA VAL A 788 12.87 46.44 48.09
C VAL A 788 12.60 45.53 49.28
N SER A 789 12.55 44.22 49.06
CA SER A 789 12.44 43.23 50.13
C SER A 789 13.22 41.96 49.78
N LEU A 790 13.93 41.43 50.76
CA LEU A 790 14.62 40.16 50.67
C LEU A 790 14.25 39.31 51.89
N THR A 791 13.74 38.11 51.63
CA THR A 791 13.42 37.12 52.66
C THR A 791 14.17 35.82 52.36
N ARG A 792 14.86 35.28 53.36
CA ARG A 792 15.55 33.97 53.27
C ARG A 792 14.98 33.03 54.32
N TYR A 793 14.84 31.76 53.93
CA TYR A 793 14.25 30.71 54.75
C TYR A 793 15.22 29.54 54.92
N HIS A 794 15.28 29.01 56.14
CA HIS A 794 15.93 27.75 56.47
C HIS A 794 15.23 26.55 55.78
N ALA A 795 15.88 25.38 55.86
CA ALA A 795 15.35 24.14 55.26
C ALA A 795 13.97 23.73 55.81
N ASP A 796 13.67 24.07 57.07
CA ASP A 796 12.40 23.78 57.74
C ASP A 796 11.33 24.86 57.50
N GLY A 797 11.65 25.91 56.73
CA GLY A 797 10.76 27.02 56.44
C GLY A 797 10.76 28.15 57.47
N THR A 798 11.56 28.07 58.54
CA THR A 798 11.75 29.20 59.47
C THR A 798 12.57 30.32 58.82
N LEU A 799 12.42 31.56 59.32
CA LEU A 799 13.15 32.72 58.78
C LEU A 799 14.62 32.64 59.19
N ASP A 800 15.53 32.85 58.23
CA ASP A 800 16.98 33.04 58.43
C ASP A 800 17.30 34.54 58.49
N TYR A 801 16.72 35.28 57.54
CA TYR A 801 17.03 36.68 57.33
C TYR A 801 15.87 37.44 56.67
N THR A 802 15.60 38.65 57.16
CA THR A 802 14.72 39.60 56.49
C THR A 802 15.40 40.97 56.34
N GLU A 803 15.26 41.54 55.14
CA GLU A 803 15.68 42.90 54.81
C GLU A 803 14.54 43.63 54.11
N ASN A 804 14.23 44.82 54.62
CA ASN A 804 13.31 45.74 53.98
C ASN A 804 14.06 47.05 53.70
N ASN A 805 14.11 47.42 52.42
CA ASN A 805 14.80 48.61 51.93
C ASN A 805 13.76 49.64 51.48
N ASN A 806 13.66 50.73 52.23
CA ASN A 806 12.86 51.88 51.81
C ASN A 806 13.77 52.87 51.07
N TYR A 807 13.88 52.72 49.75
CA TYR A 807 14.71 53.61 48.93
C TYR A 807 14.16 55.04 48.80
N GLN A 808 12.90 55.30 49.19
CA GLN A 808 12.37 56.68 49.23
C GLN A 808 12.91 57.45 50.43
N SER A 809 13.01 56.81 51.60
CA SER A 809 13.54 57.43 52.82
C SER A 809 15.03 57.18 53.03
N GLY A 810 15.63 56.21 52.36
CA GLY A 810 16.99 55.74 52.62
C GLY A 810 17.13 54.84 53.85
N ALA A 811 16.02 54.57 54.56
CA ALA A 811 16.01 53.75 55.76
C ALA A 811 16.10 52.26 55.43
N ARG A 812 16.83 51.50 56.25
CA ARG A 812 17.02 50.06 56.09
C ARG A 812 16.78 49.35 57.40
N ALA A 813 15.98 48.28 57.35
CA ALA A 813 15.68 47.43 58.50
C ALA A 813 16.09 46.00 58.21
N MET A 814 16.89 45.44 59.11
CA MET A 814 17.45 44.08 58.99
C MET A 814 17.13 43.30 60.24
N THR A 815 16.65 42.07 60.08
CA THR A 815 16.48 41.12 61.17
C THR A 815 17.20 39.82 60.85
N MET A 816 18.02 39.37 61.80
CA MET A 816 18.70 38.08 61.74
C MET A 816 18.03 37.14 62.74
N TYR A 817 17.87 35.89 62.33
CA TYR A 817 17.22 34.86 63.13
C TYR A 817 18.19 33.72 63.41
N ASP A 818 17.97 32.98 64.50
CA ASP A 818 18.67 31.72 64.75
C ASP A 818 18.01 30.56 63.98
N ALA A 819 18.63 29.38 64.04
CA ALA A 819 18.11 28.18 63.39
C ALA A 819 16.73 27.71 63.92
N ALA A 820 16.18 28.32 64.98
CA ALA A 820 14.83 28.07 65.48
C ALA A 820 13.84 29.19 65.09
N GLY A 821 14.25 30.14 64.25
CA GLY A 821 13.43 31.27 63.80
C GLY A 821 13.26 32.37 64.84
N ARG A 822 14.10 32.45 65.88
CA ARG A 822 14.05 33.49 66.92
C ARG A 822 15.00 34.64 66.58
N LYS A 823 14.62 35.88 66.91
CA LYS A 823 15.45 37.07 66.65
C LYS A 823 16.75 37.01 67.47
N THR A 824 17.89 37.12 66.80
CA THR A 824 19.19 37.26 67.45
C THR A 824 19.65 38.72 67.48
N SER A 825 19.38 39.44 66.39
CA SER A 825 19.65 40.87 66.29
C SER A 825 18.66 41.58 65.38
N THR A 826 18.33 42.82 65.76
CA THR A 826 17.64 43.77 64.89
C THR A 826 18.51 45.00 64.72
N ALA A 827 18.71 45.40 63.47
CA ALA A 827 19.41 46.63 63.13
C ALA A 827 18.47 47.55 62.36
N ARG A 828 18.40 48.79 62.83
CA ARG A 828 17.70 49.88 62.15
C ARG A 828 18.70 50.97 61.83
N ILE A 829 18.78 51.30 60.54
CA ILE A 829 19.66 52.34 60.01
C ILE A 829 18.76 53.43 59.43
N GLU A 830 18.84 54.60 60.04
CA GLU A 830 18.14 55.81 59.58
C GLU A 830 18.94 56.52 58.48
N SER A 831 18.27 57.41 57.76
CA SER A 831 18.85 58.11 56.61
C SER A 831 20.01 59.04 56.96
N ASN A 832 20.09 59.53 58.19
CA ASN A 832 21.17 60.38 58.70
C ASN A 832 22.39 59.58 59.23
N GLY A 833 22.39 58.25 59.09
CA GLY A 833 23.48 57.39 59.57
C GLY A 833 23.38 57.00 61.05
N ALA A 834 22.39 57.52 61.79
CA ALA A 834 22.11 57.07 63.14
C ALA A 834 21.71 55.58 63.12
N ARG A 835 22.27 54.83 64.06
CA ARG A 835 22.11 53.36 64.11
C ARG A 835 21.70 52.89 65.48
N GLU A 836 20.60 52.15 65.52
CA GLU A 836 20.21 51.36 66.68
C GLU A 836 20.42 49.87 66.38
N THR A 837 21.13 49.20 67.28
CA THR A 837 21.25 47.74 67.28
C THR A 837 20.79 47.20 68.62
N LEU A 838 19.80 46.31 68.54
CA LEU A 838 19.30 45.55 69.69
C LEU A 838 19.77 44.10 69.54
N THR A 839 20.39 43.59 70.61
CA THR A 839 20.80 42.19 70.72
C THR A 839 19.91 41.48 71.73
N TYR A 840 19.43 40.30 71.37
CA TYR A 840 18.48 39.52 72.17
C TYR A 840 19.13 38.26 72.73
N ASP A 841 18.68 37.83 73.92
CA ASP A 841 18.97 36.50 74.43
C ASP A 841 18.08 35.42 73.79
N THR A 842 18.32 34.16 74.14
CA THR A 842 17.53 33.01 73.68
C THR A 842 16.06 33.03 74.12
N ALA A 843 15.69 33.90 75.06
CA ALA A 843 14.32 34.12 75.52
C ALA A 843 13.66 35.35 74.86
N GLY A 844 14.37 36.04 73.95
CA GLY A 844 13.88 37.22 73.23
C GLY A 844 13.94 38.52 74.02
N ARG A 845 14.70 38.58 75.12
CA ARG A 845 14.89 39.81 75.93
C ARG A 845 16.11 40.58 75.44
N ILE A 846 16.06 41.91 75.54
CA ILE A 846 17.17 42.79 75.15
C ILE A 846 18.28 42.70 76.20
N VAL A 847 19.45 42.20 75.80
CA VAL A 847 20.64 42.12 76.68
C VAL A 847 21.61 43.28 76.46
N ALA A 848 21.58 43.87 75.27
CA ALA A 848 22.38 45.04 74.94
C ALA A 848 21.62 45.94 73.97
N ARG A 849 21.63 47.25 74.30
CA ARG A 849 21.27 48.31 73.36
C ARG A 849 22.54 49.08 73.02
N THR A 850 22.86 49.10 71.74
CA THR A 850 23.91 49.96 71.19
C THR A 850 23.27 51.01 70.32
N THR A 851 23.46 52.27 70.71
CA THR A 851 23.07 53.42 69.89
C THR A 851 24.32 54.17 69.47
N VAL A 852 24.41 54.44 68.17
CA VAL A 852 25.36 55.38 67.58
C VAL A 852 24.53 56.54 67.06
N ASP A 853 24.72 57.72 67.66
CA ASP A 853 24.05 58.92 67.19
C ASP A 853 24.72 59.50 65.93
N GLU A 854 24.16 60.57 65.38
CA GLU A 854 24.64 61.21 64.16
C GLU A 854 26.05 61.82 64.28
N ASN A 855 26.55 62.03 65.51
CA ASN A 855 27.87 62.59 65.78
C ASN A 855 28.92 61.53 66.15
N GLY A 856 28.54 60.24 66.09
CA GLY A 856 29.43 59.13 66.40
C GLY A 856 29.59 58.84 67.89
N VAL A 857 28.78 59.45 68.77
CA VAL A 857 28.78 59.12 70.20
C VAL A 857 28.21 57.73 70.36
N THR A 858 29.00 56.85 70.98
CA THR A 858 28.58 55.47 71.21
C THR A 858 28.10 55.33 72.63
N THR A 859 26.82 55.01 72.79
CA THR A 859 26.26 54.61 74.08
C THR A 859 25.99 53.12 74.08
N ILE A 860 26.66 52.41 74.98
CA ILE A 860 26.41 51.00 75.24
C ILE A 860 25.72 50.89 76.58
N THR A 861 24.47 50.42 76.54
CA THR A 861 23.72 50.09 77.75
C THR A 861 23.57 48.58 77.84
N ARG A 862 24.05 48.02 78.95
CA ARG A 862 23.87 46.61 79.28
C ARG A 862 22.81 46.47 80.36
N TYR A 863 21.89 45.54 80.12
CA TYR A 863 20.77 45.26 81.00
C TYR A 863 20.96 43.92 81.72
N SER A 864 20.50 43.88 82.96
CA SER A 864 20.29 42.65 83.72
C SER A 864 19.09 41.87 83.14
N TYR A 865 18.96 40.61 83.55
CA TYR A 865 17.82 39.75 83.19
C TYR A 865 16.46 40.31 83.64
N ASP A 866 16.43 41.20 84.64
CA ASP A 866 15.25 41.91 85.14
C ASP A 866 14.99 43.27 84.45
N GLY A 867 15.86 43.65 83.51
CA GLY A 867 15.76 44.92 82.77
C GLY A 867 16.39 46.13 83.48
N SER A 868 16.97 45.96 84.67
CA SER A 868 17.71 47.04 85.33
C SER A 868 19.07 47.30 84.66
N MET A 869 19.53 48.56 84.68
CA MET A 869 20.82 48.94 84.10
C MET A 869 21.98 48.45 84.96
N LEU A 870 22.86 47.66 84.38
CA LEU A 870 24.09 47.19 85.05
C LEU A 870 25.24 48.17 84.84
N SER A 871 25.44 48.56 83.58
CA SER A 871 26.51 49.47 83.19
C SER A 871 26.03 50.40 82.10
N ARG A 872 26.42 51.67 82.21
CA ARG A 872 26.35 52.62 81.10
C ARG A 872 27.76 53.06 80.76
N LEU A 873 28.14 52.79 79.51
CA LEU A 873 29.37 53.30 78.93
C LEU A 873 29.01 54.34 77.88
N VAL A 874 29.51 55.57 78.08
CA VAL A 874 29.43 56.65 77.10
C VAL A 874 30.84 56.92 76.63
N ASN A 875 31.08 56.68 75.35
CA ASN A 875 32.35 56.98 74.71
C ASN A 875 32.15 58.15 73.75
N ASN A 876 32.84 59.25 74.05
CA ASN A 876 32.88 60.40 73.17
C ASN A 876 33.92 60.17 72.06
N PRO A 877 33.73 60.77 70.87
CA PRO A 877 34.69 60.65 69.78
C PRO A 877 36.09 61.19 70.11
N ASP A 878 36.21 62.12 71.08
CA ASP A 878 37.47 62.72 71.52
C ASP A 878 38.31 61.83 72.45
N GLY A 879 37.82 60.63 72.76
CA GLY A 879 38.48 59.65 73.62
C GLY A 879 38.22 59.85 75.12
N THR A 880 37.50 60.91 75.52
CA THR A 880 37.03 61.05 76.90
C THR A 880 35.86 60.11 77.16
N GLY A 881 35.70 59.69 78.42
CA GLY A 881 34.73 58.66 78.74
C GLY A 881 34.18 58.75 80.15
N GLU A 882 32.92 58.36 80.24
CA GLU A 882 32.22 58.19 81.51
C GLU A 882 31.83 56.73 81.68
N SER A 883 32.28 56.16 82.80
CA SER A 883 31.87 54.82 83.21
C SER A 883 31.04 54.92 84.48
N HIS A 884 29.78 54.53 84.36
CA HIS A 884 28.87 54.43 85.49
C HIS A 884 28.53 52.98 85.76
N LEU A 885 28.85 52.56 86.98
CA LEU A 885 28.43 51.28 87.54
C LEU A 885 27.28 51.54 88.50
N PHE A 886 26.18 50.80 88.28
CA PHE A 886 24.97 50.88 89.09
C PHE A 886 24.74 49.55 89.80
N ASN A 887 24.07 49.62 90.95
CA ASN A 887 23.70 48.44 91.75
C ASN A 887 24.90 47.57 92.15
N VAL A 888 26.03 48.20 92.50
CA VAL A 888 27.21 47.47 92.98
C VAL A 888 26.88 46.87 94.35
N THR A 889 26.97 45.55 94.45
CA THR A 889 26.72 44.77 95.68
C THR A 889 28.03 44.20 96.21
N ASN A 890 28.12 43.96 97.53
CA ASN A 890 29.32 43.50 98.24
C ASN A 890 30.54 44.45 98.27
N GLN A 891 30.33 45.72 97.98
CA GLN A 891 31.33 46.77 98.22
C GLN A 891 30.74 47.79 99.21
N PRO A 892 31.57 48.55 99.93
CA PRO A 892 31.07 49.58 100.84
C PRO A 892 30.42 50.77 100.11
N TYR A 893 30.43 50.78 98.77
CA TYR A 893 29.73 51.73 97.90
C TYR A 893 28.75 51.02 96.97
N SER A 894 27.60 51.64 96.70
CA SER A 894 26.57 51.09 95.79
C SER A 894 26.62 51.71 94.39
N LYS A 895 27.23 52.89 94.27
CA LYS A 895 27.41 53.63 93.03
C LYS A 895 28.83 54.14 92.92
N SER A 896 29.42 53.91 91.74
CA SER A 896 30.73 54.43 91.37
C SER A 896 30.62 55.17 90.05
N SER A 897 31.04 56.44 90.08
CA SER A 897 31.26 57.23 88.87
C SER A 897 32.75 57.40 88.67
N THR A 898 33.24 56.91 87.54
CA THR A 898 34.63 57.03 87.12
C THR A 898 34.71 57.93 85.91
N TYR A 899 35.45 59.02 86.05
CA TYR A 899 35.71 59.97 84.98
C TYR A 899 37.11 59.70 84.43
N LEU A 900 37.16 59.49 83.12
CA LEU A 900 38.37 59.12 82.41
C LEU A 900 38.85 60.30 81.56
N ASP A 901 40.16 60.55 81.59
CA ASP A 901 40.77 61.43 80.60
C ASP A 901 40.78 60.78 79.21
N LYS A 902 41.24 61.54 78.21
CA LYS A 902 41.40 61.09 76.81
C LYS A 902 42.28 59.84 76.62
N ASN A 903 43.05 59.45 77.64
CA ASN A 903 43.92 58.27 77.61
C ASN A 903 43.33 57.11 78.43
N GLY A 904 42.09 57.26 78.93
CA GLY A 904 41.41 56.24 79.73
C GLY A 904 41.88 56.18 81.19
N LYS A 905 42.59 57.19 81.71
CA LYS A 905 43.07 57.20 83.10
C LYS A 905 42.07 57.89 84.04
N THR A 906 41.86 57.33 85.23
CA THR A 906 40.98 57.93 86.24
C THR A 906 41.57 59.23 86.77
N VAL A 907 40.88 60.34 86.51
CA VAL A 907 41.24 61.66 87.03
C VAL A 907 40.45 62.02 88.29
N ALA A 908 39.20 61.52 88.38
CA ALA A 908 38.35 61.66 89.55
C ALA A 908 37.57 60.38 89.78
N LEU A 909 37.47 60.01 91.06
CA LEU A 909 36.61 58.93 91.51
C LEU A 909 35.78 59.42 92.69
N VAL A 910 34.47 59.26 92.54
CA VAL A 910 33.50 59.55 93.59
C VAL A 910 32.69 58.30 93.86
N GLN A 911 32.74 57.87 95.12
CA GLN A 911 32.03 56.68 95.58
C GLN A 911 31.02 57.06 96.65
N TYR A 912 29.79 56.58 96.45
CA TYR A 912 28.66 56.82 97.33
C TYR A 912 28.22 55.53 98.00
N ARG A 913 27.86 55.61 99.28
CA ARG A 913 27.17 54.53 99.97
C ARG A 913 25.74 54.38 99.46
N ALA A 914 25.09 53.30 99.87
CA ALA A 914 23.70 53.03 99.55
C ALA A 914 22.74 54.15 99.98
N ASP A 915 23.06 54.88 101.05
CA ASP A 915 22.27 56.02 101.55
C ASP A 915 22.61 57.36 100.87
N GLY A 916 23.56 57.37 99.93
CA GLY A 916 23.99 58.57 99.22
C GLY A 916 25.06 59.40 99.94
N THR A 917 25.48 59.02 101.15
CA THR A 917 26.61 59.68 101.82
C THR A 917 27.93 59.35 101.12
N LEU A 918 28.89 60.29 101.15
CA LEU A 918 30.20 60.09 100.56
C LEU A 918 30.97 59.01 101.32
N TYR A 919 31.38 57.97 100.60
CA TYR A 919 32.26 56.92 101.11
C TYR A 919 33.71 57.35 101.01
N PHE A 920 34.11 57.71 99.79
CA PHE A 920 35.49 57.96 99.43
C PHE A 920 35.54 58.97 98.30
N THR A 921 36.51 59.87 98.39
CA THR A 921 36.87 60.74 97.28
C THR A 921 38.36 60.65 97.00
N LEU A 922 38.67 60.51 95.72
CA LEU A 922 40.01 60.58 95.17
C LEU A 922 40.05 61.68 94.13
N ASN A 923 40.91 62.66 94.38
CA ASN A 923 41.26 63.67 93.40
C ASN A 923 42.77 63.62 93.13
N ARG A 924 43.11 63.34 91.88
CA ARG A 924 44.50 63.36 91.40
C ARG A 924 44.77 64.72 90.76
N GLY A 925 45.27 65.67 91.56
CA GLY A 925 45.78 66.94 91.05
C GLY A 925 47.18 66.77 90.45
N SER A 926 47.63 67.74 89.66
CA SER A 926 48.89 67.65 88.90
C SER A 926 50.12 67.35 89.76
N ASN A 927 50.23 67.91 90.97
CA ASN A 927 51.39 67.75 91.85
C ASN A 927 51.08 67.11 93.21
N ALA A 928 49.82 66.73 93.47
CA ALA A 928 49.42 66.10 94.71
C ALA A 928 48.20 65.21 94.51
N VAL A 929 48.19 64.07 95.20
CA VAL A 929 47.01 63.21 95.33
C VAL A 929 46.42 63.45 96.71
N ALA A 930 45.13 63.78 96.73
CA ALA A 930 44.36 63.93 97.94
C ALA A 930 43.32 62.80 98.02
N GLU A 931 43.42 62.04 99.10
CA GLU A 931 42.48 60.97 99.44
C GLU A 931 41.78 61.33 100.75
N SER A 932 40.46 61.27 100.71
CA SER A 932 39.60 61.55 101.86
C SER A 932 38.66 60.37 102.11
N ASN A 933 38.76 59.81 103.31
CA ASN A 933 37.82 58.79 103.78
C ASN A 933 36.87 59.42 104.81
N TYR A 934 35.59 59.11 104.64
CA TYR A 934 34.51 59.63 105.47
C TYR A 934 33.87 58.51 106.29
N ASP A 935 33.42 58.81 107.50
CA ASP A 935 32.69 57.87 108.32
C ASP A 935 31.29 57.59 107.73
N ALA A 936 30.55 56.71 108.40
CA ALA A 936 29.18 56.37 108.02
C ALA A 936 28.20 57.57 108.07
N ARG A 937 28.58 58.70 108.69
CA ARG A 937 27.79 59.94 108.72
C ARG A 937 28.32 61.00 107.75
N GLY A 938 29.32 60.68 106.94
CA GLY A 938 29.94 61.62 106.01
C GLY A 938 30.93 62.60 106.64
N ARG A 939 31.36 62.39 107.89
CA ARG A 939 32.38 63.22 108.57
C ARG A 939 33.77 62.75 108.19
N LEU A 940 34.71 63.66 107.99
CA LEU A 940 36.08 63.33 107.57
C LEU A 940 36.84 62.62 108.70
N VAL A 941 37.29 61.39 108.44
CA VAL A 941 38.00 60.56 109.43
C VAL A 941 39.50 60.59 109.20
N THR A 942 39.89 60.43 107.94
CA THR A 942 41.29 60.50 107.55
C THR A 942 41.43 61.28 106.27
N SER A 943 42.43 62.15 106.26
CA SER A 943 42.91 62.79 105.05
C SER A 943 44.37 62.40 104.84
N LEU A 944 44.62 61.78 103.69
CA LEU A 944 45.96 61.50 103.21
C LEU A 944 46.26 62.48 102.09
N ARG A 945 47.33 63.25 102.28
CA ARG A 945 47.92 64.02 101.20
C ARG A 945 49.28 63.44 100.87
N THR A 946 49.42 62.98 99.64
CA THR A 946 50.71 62.53 99.09
C THR A 946 51.17 63.56 98.08
N MET A 947 52.33 64.15 98.34
CA MET A 947 52.95 65.12 97.45
C MET A 947 53.80 64.40 96.40
N ALA A 948 54.08 65.07 95.28
CA ALA A 948 54.87 64.48 94.20
C ALA A 948 56.32 64.11 94.60
N ASP A 949 56.89 64.79 95.60
CA ASP A 949 58.23 64.49 96.14
C ASP A 949 58.26 63.22 97.03
N GLY A 950 57.10 62.55 97.19
CA GLY A 950 56.96 61.34 97.98
C GLY A 950 56.66 61.59 99.45
N SER A 951 56.75 62.84 99.93
CA SER A 951 56.33 63.15 101.30
C SER A 951 54.83 62.92 101.47
N ARG A 952 54.46 62.33 102.60
CA ARG A 952 53.07 62.00 102.95
C ARG A 952 52.71 62.63 104.27
N THR A 953 51.54 63.23 104.31
CA THR A 953 50.90 63.62 105.56
C THR A 953 49.57 62.92 105.67
N THR A 954 49.44 62.07 106.68
CA THR A 954 48.18 61.47 107.09
C THR A 954 47.70 62.17 108.34
N LEU A 955 46.51 62.74 108.26
CA LEU A 955 45.80 63.33 109.38
C LEU A 955 44.65 62.39 109.74
N THR A 956 44.61 61.95 110.99
CA THR A 956 43.52 61.15 111.55
C THR A 956 42.80 61.97 112.60
N TYR A 957 41.49 62.11 112.44
CA TYR A 957 40.64 62.94 113.29
C TYR A 957 39.75 62.08 114.18
N ALA A 958 39.47 62.58 115.39
CA ALA A 958 38.47 61.99 116.28
C ALA A 958 37.09 62.23 115.68
N PRO A 959 36.33 61.19 115.31
CA PRO A 959 35.06 61.36 114.59
C PRO A 959 34.05 62.21 115.36
N GLU A 960 34.06 62.14 116.70
CA GLU A 960 33.06 62.81 117.53
C GLU A 960 33.41 64.26 117.87
N THR A 961 34.70 64.59 118.01
CA THR A 961 35.12 65.93 118.45
C THR A 961 35.80 66.75 117.35
N GLY A 962 36.15 66.11 116.23
CA GLY A 962 36.93 66.73 115.16
C GLY A 962 38.37 67.08 115.54
N LYS A 963 38.79 66.80 116.78
CA LYS A 963 40.17 67.05 117.22
C LYS A 963 41.11 66.01 116.61
N LEU A 964 42.32 66.44 116.26
CA LEU A 964 43.33 65.58 115.66
C LEU A 964 43.72 64.48 116.66
N LEU A 965 43.66 63.22 116.23
CA LEU A 965 44.09 62.05 117.02
C LEU A 965 45.52 61.66 116.71
N SER A 966 45.89 61.68 115.44
CA SER A 966 47.26 61.42 115.03
C SER A 966 47.61 62.15 113.77
N LYS A 967 48.88 62.56 113.71
CA LYS A 967 49.53 63.02 112.51
C LYS A 967 50.65 62.04 112.20
N GLN A 968 50.55 61.37 111.07
CA GLN A 968 51.66 60.60 110.54
C GLN A 968 52.25 61.35 109.36
N GLU A 969 53.56 61.55 109.44
CA GLU A 969 54.34 62.19 108.41
C GLU A 969 55.39 61.21 107.94
N VAL A 970 55.46 61.07 106.63
CA VAL A 970 56.60 60.44 105.96
C VAL A 970 57.29 61.56 105.22
N THR A 971 58.50 61.91 105.65
CA THR A 971 59.28 62.93 104.96
C THR A 971 59.78 62.38 103.62
N ALA A 972 60.25 63.27 102.73
CA ALA A 972 60.85 62.85 101.46
C ALA A 972 62.11 61.98 101.66
N THR A 973 62.81 62.12 102.80
CA THR A 973 63.93 61.25 103.19
C THR A 973 63.50 59.89 103.75
N SER A 974 62.19 59.60 103.78
CA SER A 974 61.59 58.37 104.35
C SER A 974 61.67 58.24 105.86
N ASP A 975 61.83 59.36 106.57
CA ASP A 975 61.63 59.37 108.02
C ASP A 975 60.13 59.30 108.30
N PHE A 976 59.73 58.32 109.10
CA PHE A 976 58.35 58.06 109.49
C PHE A 976 58.11 58.60 110.88
N ILE A 977 57.46 59.76 110.98
CA ILE A 977 57.14 60.44 112.22
C ILE A 977 55.66 60.26 112.51
N THR A 978 55.32 59.66 113.65
CA THR A 978 53.95 59.51 114.13
C THR A 978 53.78 60.31 115.40
N SER A 979 53.07 61.42 115.31
CA SER A 979 52.61 62.20 116.45
C SER A 979 51.23 61.72 116.85
N ARG A 980 51.07 61.26 118.08
CA ARG A 980 49.76 60.94 118.67
C ARG A 980 49.33 62.05 119.62
N TYR A 981 48.03 62.33 119.58
CA TYR A 981 47.40 63.38 120.36
C TYR A 981 46.28 62.75 121.18
N GLU A 982 46.34 62.96 122.50
CA GLU A 982 45.34 62.52 123.45
C GLU A 982 44.66 63.75 124.05
N GLY A 983 43.34 63.86 123.92
CA GLY A 983 42.61 65.09 124.26
C GLY A 983 42.98 66.33 123.41
N GLY A 984 43.78 66.15 122.36
CA GLY A 984 44.35 67.22 121.52
C GLY A 984 45.72 67.71 122.00
N VAL A 985 46.26 67.15 123.08
CA VAL A 985 47.63 67.41 123.56
C VAL A 985 48.52 66.26 123.09
N LEU A 986 49.73 66.56 122.64
CA LEU A 986 50.66 65.57 122.13
C LEU A 986 51.01 64.56 123.23
N SER A 987 50.70 63.28 123.01
CA SER A 987 50.92 62.20 123.98
C SER A 987 52.14 61.36 123.66
N SER A 988 52.48 61.19 122.38
CA SER A 988 53.70 60.49 121.97
C SER A 988 54.14 60.89 120.57
N ILE A 989 55.44 60.78 120.29
CA ILE A 989 56.02 60.83 118.95
C ILE A 989 56.80 59.55 118.71
N THR A 990 56.50 58.83 117.65
CA THR A 990 57.32 57.73 117.17
C THR A 990 58.02 58.15 115.89
N SER A 991 59.34 58.26 115.89
CA SER A 991 60.12 58.62 114.69
C SER A 991 60.95 57.43 114.27
N ARG A 992 60.65 56.83 113.12
CA ARG A 992 61.56 55.90 112.44
C ARG A 992 62.36 56.67 111.41
N PHE A 993 63.66 56.57 111.46
CA PHE A 993 64.50 57.29 110.51
C PHE A 993 64.84 56.39 109.33
N ALA A 994 65.29 56.99 108.24
CA ALA A 994 65.61 56.31 106.98
C ALA A 994 66.66 55.18 107.13
N ASP A 995 67.50 55.24 108.16
CA ASP A 995 68.51 54.22 108.50
C ASP A 995 67.91 52.95 109.15
N GLY A 996 66.59 52.91 109.36
CA GLY A 996 65.88 51.81 110.00
C GLY A 996 65.97 51.81 111.53
N ASN A 997 66.80 52.66 112.13
CA ASN A 997 66.72 52.94 113.56
C ASN A 997 65.41 53.70 113.82
N TRP A 998 64.83 53.49 114.98
CA TRP A 998 63.58 54.16 115.33
C TRP A 998 63.57 54.57 116.78
N SER A 999 62.69 55.51 117.10
CA SER A 999 62.51 56.02 118.44
C SER A 999 61.04 56.20 118.76
N VAL A 1000 60.67 56.04 120.03
CA VAL A 1000 59.35 56.35 120.57
C VAL A 1000 59.54 57.25 121.76
N GLU A 1001 59.07 58.49 121.68
CA GLU A 1001 58.93 59.41 122.78
C GLU A 1001 57.49 59.43 123.28
N THR A 1002 57.33 59.39 124.60
CA THR A 1002 56.03 59.40 125.27
C THR A 1002 56.02 60.54 126.28
N PHE A 1003 54.95 61.31 126.40
CA PHE A 1003 54.85 62.52 127.23
C PHE A 1003 53.76 62.35 128.30
N ALA A 1004 54.08 62.46 129.59
CA ALA A 1004 53.11 62.37 130.69
C ALA A 1004 53.58 63.09 131.97
N ASN A 1005 52.68 63.81 132.66
CA ASN A 1005 52.86 64.38 134.01
C ASN A 1005 54.20 65.09 134.28
N GLY A 1006 54.66 65.96 133.38
CA GLY A 1006 55.87 66.78 133.57
C GLY A 1006 57.19 66.10 133.16
N GLY A 1007 57.14 64.83 132.75
CA GLY A 1007 58.28 64.09 132.22
C GLY A 1007 57.96 63.34 130.90
N SER A 1008 58.96 62.71 130.29
CA SER A 1008 58.87 61.97 129.03
C SER A 1008 59.73 60.70 129.02
N THR A 1009 59.34 59.70 128.25
CA THR A 1009 60.13 58.47 128.01
C THR A 1009 60.45 58.29 126.54
N LEU A 1010 61.73 58.34 126.13
CA LEU A 1010 62.21 58.12 124.76
C LEU A 1010 62.94 56.79 124.62
N GLU A 1011 62.49 55.90 123.75
CA GLU A 1011 63.09 54.61 123.53
C GLU A 1011 63.59 54.51 122.10
N SER A 1012 64.89 54.31 121.93
CA SER A 1012 65.52 54.22 120.61
C SER A 1012 65.93 52.78 120.31
N TYR A 1013 65.85 52.39 119.05
CA TYR A 1013 65.90 51.01 118.60
C TYR A 1013 66.63 50.90 117.28
N THR A 1014 67.22 49.72 117.08
CA THR A 1014 67.76 49.25 115.81
C THR A 1014 66.62 48.70 114.97
N ALA A 1015 66.92 48.43 113.69
CA ALA A 1015 66.16 47.46 112.92
C ALA A 1015 66.34 45.97 113.42
N LYS A 1016 67.29 45.55 114.39
CA LYS A 1016 67.48 44.18 115.06
C LYS A 1016 66.32 43.79 115.98
N GLY A 1017 65.17 44.37 115.59
CA GLY A 1017 64.10 44.75 116.47
C GLY A 1017 64.64 45.20 117.84
N ALA A 1018 65.88 45.69 117.97
CA ALA A 1018 66.59 45.66 119.24
C ALA A 1018 66.61 47.05 119.84
N ARG A 1019 66.06 47.16 121.07
CA ARG A 1019 66.13 48.35 121.92
C ARG A 1019 67.60 48.73 121.97
N ILE A 1020 67.98 49.82 121.32
CA ILE A 1020 69.33 50.39 121.40
C ILE A 1020 69.43 51.12 122.73
N SER A 1021 68.40 51.91 123.12
CA SER A 1021 68.31 52.63 124.39
C SER A 1021 66.87 52.91 124.89
N THR A 1022 66.70 53.40 126.12
CA THR A 1022 65.41 53.78 126.72
C THR A 1022 65.65 54.89 127.71
N ARG A 1023 65.03 56.08 127.63
CA ARG A 1023 65.27 57.27 128.45
C ARG A 1023 63.99 57.77 129.11
N VAL A 1024 63.74 57.43 130.36
CA VAL A 1024 62.63 58.00 131.16
C VAL A 1024 63.02 59.41 131.65
N THR A 1025 62.05 60.27 132.03
CA THR A 1025 62.17 61.60 132.68
C THR A 1025 60.95 61.73 133.58
N ASP A 1026 61.12 62.05 134.86
CA ASP A 1026 60.01 62.21 135.81
C ASP A 1026 59.58 63.68 135.97
N ALA A 1027 58.60 63.90 136.84
CA ALA A 1027 58.05 65.23 137.14
C ALA A 1027 59.01 66.14 137.91
N THR A 1028 59.86 65.55 138.74
CA THR A 1028 60.98 66.25 139.35
C THR A 1028 62.08 66.51 138.32
N GLY A 1029 61.97 65.90 137.15
CA GLY A 1029 62.90 65.90 136.06
C GLY A 1029 63.81 64.66 135.98
N THR A 1030 63.94 63.83 137.02
CA THR A 1030 64.78 62.61 137.06
C THR A 1030 64.69 61.79 135.76
N GLN A 1031 65.76 61.70 134.97
CA GLN A 1031 65.86 60.82 133.83
C GLN A 1031 66.34 59.40 134.13
N THR A 1032 66.07 58.43 133.25
CA THR A 1032 66.64 57.07 133.32
C THR A 1032 66.92 56.52 131.93
N LEU A 1033 68.17 56.61 131.43
CA LEU A 1033 68.60 55.99 130.16
C LEU A 1033 69.06 54.54 130.40
N THR A 1034 68.73 53.57 129.56
CA THR A 1034 69.34 52.23 129.53
C THR A 1034 69.76 51.95 128.11
N THR A 1035 71.03 51.73 127.87
CA THR A 1035 71.59 51.33 126.58
C THR A 1035 71.83 49.83 126.57
N TYR A 1036 71.65 49.26 125.40
CA TYR A 1036 71.62 47.83 125.22
C TYR A 1036 72.61 47.44 124.14
N ASP A 1037 73.04 46.19 124.24
CA ASP A 1037 73.89 45.58 123.23
C ASP A 1037 73.06 45.29 121.97
N PRO A 1038 73.41 45.85 120.80
CA PRO A 1038 72.71 45.58 119.54
C PRO A 1038 72.74 44.10 119.09
N LEU A 1039 73.67 43.24 119.56
CA LEU A 1039 73.82 41.81 119.22
C LEU A 1039 73.25 40.87 120.31
N THR A 1040 73.40 41.23 121.60
CA THR A 1040 72.99 40.37 122.74
C THR A 1040 71.62 40.71 123.34
N GLY A 1041 71.03 41.85 122.99
CA GLY A 1041 69.77 42.27 123.59
C GLY A 1041 69.80 42.42 125.13
N LYS A 1042 70.90 42.11 125.89
CA LYS A 1042 71.09 42.43 127.32
C LYS A 1042 71.45 43.91 127.42
N PRO A 1043 70.82 44.66 128.31
CA PRO A 1043 71.33 45.97 128.67
C PRO A 1043 72.84 45.87 128.95
N VAL A 1044 73.63 46.79 128.40
CA VAL A 1044 75.08 46.90 128.65
C VAL A 1044 75.30 47.91 129.77
N GLU A 1045 74.48 48.98 129.77
CA GLU A 1045 74.55 50.11 130.71
C GLU A 1045 73.16 50.70 131.03
N THR A 1046 72.97 51.12 132.27
CA THR A 1046 71.79 51.86 132.77
C THR A 1046 72.25 53.11 133.54
N LYS A 1047 71.48 54.22 133.48
CA LYS A 1047 71.69 55.50 134.18
C LYS A 1047 70.34 56.14 134.51
N VAL A 1048 69.71 55.75 135.63
CA VAL A 1048 68.77 56.66 136.31
C VAL A 1048 69.60 57.87 136.73
N THR A 1049 69.42 58.99 136.10
CA THR A 1049 69.67 60.28 136.70
C THR A 1049 68.38 60.74 137.33
N SER A 1050 68.15 60.36 138.58
CA SER A 1050 67.60 61.35 139.47
C SER A 1050 68.72 62.41 139.59
N ALA A 1051 69.59 62.36 140.58
CA ALA A 1051 69.32 63.11 141.79
C ALA A 1051 68.14 64.05 141.58
N ALA A 1052 66.94 63.49 141.76
CA ALA A 1052 65.72 64.21 141.51
C ALA A 1052 65.75 64.88 140.13
N LEU A 1053 65.19 66.07 140.10
CA LEU A 1053 65.90 67.28 139.68
C LEU A 1053 67.20 66.97 138.92
N ALA A 1054 67.12 66.63 137.65
CA ALA A 1054 66.35 67.42 136.76
C ALA A 1054 66.43 66.78 135.40
N LEU A 1055 65.33 66.90 134.74
CA LEU A 1055 65.19 67.80 133.65
C LEU A 1055 66.19 67.33 132.65
N THR A 1056 65.59 66.59 131.74
CA THR A 1056 65.77 67.02 130.39
C THR A 1056 67.24 66.77 129.99
N PRO A 1057 67.65 67.33 128.89
CA PRO A 1057 66.97 67.02 127.66
C PRO A 1057 67.96 66.22 126.83
N SER A 1058 69.24 66.47 126.84
CA SER A 1058 69.55 67.65 126.07
C SER A 1058 69.47 67.22 124.62
N SER A 1059 68.43 67.64 123.91
CA SER A 1059 68.49 69.00 123.36
C SER A 1059 69.91 69.27 122.89
N GLY A 1060 70.28 68.53 121.88
CA GLY A 1060 71.53 68.72 121.22
C GLY A 1060 71.23 68.92 119.76
N GLN A 1061 70.67 70.00 119.32
CA GLN A 1061 70.55 71.32 119.88
C GLN A 1061 69.50 71.95 118.95
N ASN A 1062 68.82 73.01 119.37
CA ASN A 1062 69.37 74.30 119.01
C ASN A 1062 69.93 74.23 117.58
N SER A 1063 69.28 74.89 116.67
CA SER A 1063 69.28 76.33 116.81
C SER A 1063 68.84 76.86 115.48
N ALA A 1064 68.51 78.13 115.54
CA ALA A 1064 69.00 79.05 114.54
C ALA A 1064 68.66 78.64 113.11
N ALA A 1065 67.60 79.24 112.62
CA ALA A 1065 67.84 80.56 112.09
C ALA A 1065 66.52 81.31 112.27
N SER A 1066 66.49 82.46 112.95
CA SER A 1066 67.13 83.69 112.48
C SER A 1066 66.72 83.92 111.03
N ALA A 1067 65.71 84.76 110.85
CA ALA A 1067 66.03 86.12 110.41
C ALA A 1067 66.62 86.13 109.00
N LEU A 1068 65.76 86.41 108.03
CA LEU A 1068 66.06 87.27 106.90
C LEU A 1068 64.68 87.66 106.35
N LEU A 1069 64.20 88.86 106.66
CA LEU A 1069 64.45 90.04 105.84
C LEU A 1069 64.32 89.70 104.35
N ALA A 1070 63.15 89.96 103.79
CA ALA A 1070 62.86 91.23 103.14
C ALA A 1070 63.66 91.39 101.85
N THR A 1071 62.99 91.22 100.70
CA THR A 1071 62.88 92.19 99.60
C THR A 1071 62.18 91.53 98.40
N THR A 1072 61.48 92.34 97.59
CA THR A 1072 60.82 92.09 96.29
C THR A 1072 59.32 91.75 96.30
N THR A 1073 58.58 92.56 95.54
CA THR A 1073 57.12 92.78 95.47
C THR A 1073 56.35 91.76 94.62
N ALA A 1074 55.03 91.61 94.87
CA ALA A 1074 53.92 91.28 93.93
C ALA A 1074 53.09 89.98 94.11
N SER A 1075 51.78 90.12 93.83
CA SER A 1075 50.78 89.17 93.26
C SER A 1075 49.83 88.29 94.12
N THR A 1076 48.50 88.53 93.92
CA THR A 1076 47.33 87.58 93.84
C THR A 1076 46.74 86.90 95.11
N PRO A 1077 45.42 86.56 95.16
CA PRO A 1077 44.53 86.17 94.05
C PRO A 1077 43.21 86.95 93.85
N ILE A 1078 43.02 87.35 92.58
CA ILE A 1078 41.78 87.34 91.77
C ILE A 1078 40.59 88.17 92.27
N ALA A 1079 40.60 89.44 91.83
CA ALA A 1079 39.41 90.22 91.49
C ALA A 1079 38.86 89.82 90.10
N LEU A 1080 37.85 90.56 89.64
CA LEU A 1080 37.29 90.65 88.28
C LEU A 1080 36.22 89.62 87.88
N MET A 1081 35.21 89.95 87.09
CA MET A 1081 34.61 91.22 86.68
C MET A 1081 33.39 90.84 85.83
N ASP A 1082 32.35 91.64 85.97
CA ASP A 1082 31.26 91.83 85.03
C ASP A 1082 31.77 92.45 83.71
N ALA A 1083 31.25 92.00 82.56
CA ALA A 1083 31.08 92.83 81.37
C ALA A 1083 30.12 92.16 80.38
N ALA A 1084 29.12 92.92 79.98
CA ALA A 1084 28.03 92.52 79.11
C ALA A 1084 28.27 92.90 77.63
N ARG A 1085 27.45 92.28 76.77
CA ARG A 1085 26.94 92.71 75.45
C ARG A 1085 27.75 92.44 74.17
N PHE A 1086 26.94 92.35 73.11
CA PHE A 1086 27.20 92.46 71.67
C PHE A 1086 27.65 91.21 70.91
N GLY A 1087 26.69 90.61 70.20
CA GLY A 1087 26.53 90.78 68.75
C GLY A 1087 27.78 90.74 67.85
N VAL A 1088 27.69 89.80 66.91
CA VAL A 1088 28.10 89.89 65.50
C VAL A 1088 29.59 89.65 65.16
N ASN A 1089 29.77 88.64 64.31
CA ASN A 1089 30.77 88.41 63.26
C ASN A 1089 32.08 89.20 63.30
N ALA A 1090 33.19 88.50 63.06
CA ALA A 1090 33.86 88.43 61.74
C ALA A 1090 35.24 87.78 61.96
N ALA A 1091 35.67 86.88 61.06
CA ALA A 1091 36.77 87.11 60.11
C ALA A 1091 38.10 87.48 60.78
N ALA A 1092 39.26 86.98 60.41
CA ALA A 1092 39.76 86.18 59.30
C ALA A 1092 40.97 85.42 59.89
N VAL A 1093 41.62 84.49 59.20
CA VAL A 1093 42.88 84.75 58.47
C VAL A 1093 43.36 83.34 58.09
N THR A 1094 43.05 82.89 56.87
CA THR A 1094 43.92 82.82 55.66
C THR A 1094 44.65 81.49 55.49
N ASP A 1095 44.48 80.97 54.26
CA ASP A 1095 45.50 80.37 53.40
C ASP A 1095 46.17 79.04 53.76
N PHE A 1096 45.75 77.98 53.05
CA PHE A 1096 46.43 77.31 51.92
C PHE A 1096 45.64 75.99 51.67
N SER A 1097 44.92 75.76 50.58
CA SER A 1097 45.37 75.49 49.19
C SER A 1097 46.35 74.28 49.16
N VAL A 1098 46.25 73.25 48.31
CA VAL A 1098 45.71 73.04 46.96
C VAL A 1098 45.55 71.51 46.74
N ALA A 1099 44.76 71.16 45.70
CA ALA A 1099 44.94 70.01 44.79
C ALA A 1099 44.41 68.63 45.25
N SER A 1100 43.78 67.82 44.39
CA SER A 1100 43.50 67.91 42.95
C SER A 1100 42.49 66.80 42.59
N SER A 1101 41.48 67.11 41.78
CA SER A 1101 41.33 66.69 40.37
C SER A 1101 40.47 65.43 40.17
N SER A 1102 39.32 65.58 39.50
CA SER A 1102 39.09 65.24 38.06
C SER A 1102 38.63 63.79 37.90
N SER A 1103 37.36 63.53 37.64
CA SER A 1103 36.67 63.63 36.34
C SER A 1103 37.06 62.54 35.33
N SER A 1104 36.03 62.08 34.61
CA SER A 1104 36.05 61.54 33.24
C SER A 1104 36.93 60.31 33.01
N GLY A 1105 36.42 59.17 32.54
CA GLY A 1105 35.40 59.00 31.51
C GLY A 1105 35.97 58.02 30.48
N LEU A 1106 35.08 57.33 29.76
CA LEU A 1106 35.36 56.48 28.60
C LEU A 1106 36.17 55.22 28.95
N GLY A 1107 35.86 54.03 28.46
CA GLY A 1107 35.14 53.67 27.25
C GLY A 1107 35.91 52.51 26.63
N LEU A 1108 35.18 51.44 26.31
CA LEU A 1108 35.41 50.55 25.17
C LEU A 1108 36.70 49.71 25.10
N GLY A 1109 36.51 48.51 24.54
CA GLY A 1109 37.58 47.67 23.99
C GLY A 1109 37.78 46.40 24.81
N ILE A 1110 37.02 45.33 24.59
CA ILE A 1110 37.22 44.38 23.47
C ILE A 1110 38.69 43.96 23.36
N THR A 1111 38.98 42.69 23.63
CA THR A 1111 39.49 41.68 22.67
C THR A 1111 39.98 40.48 23.51
N THR A 1112 39.24 39.36 23.58
CA THR A 1112 39.22 38.21 22.64
C THR A 1112 40.54 37.44 22.53
N ILE A 1113 40.41 36.11 22.48
CA ILE A 1113 41.32 35.12 21.87
C ILE A 1113 42.55 34.77 22.72
N ALA A 1114 43.04 33.54 22.82
CA ALA A 1114 42.54 32.18 22.65
C ALA A 1114 43.75 31.28 22.94
N SER A 1115 43.49 30.03 23.29
CA SER A 1115 44.06 28.80 22.71
C SER A 1115 43.87 27.71 23.76
N ARG A 1116 43.12 26.63 23.47
CA ARG A 1116 43.56 25.44 22.71
C ARG A 1116 44.85 24.88 23.31
N SER A 1117 45.04 23.61 23.61
CA SER A 1117 44.41 22.33 23.22
C SER A 1117 45.37 21.28 23.78
N ASN A 1118 44.97 20.17 24.39
CA ASN A 1118 44.71 18.86 23.77
C ASN A 1118 44.61 17.89 24.98
N ASP A 1119 43.52 17.14 25.14
CA ASP A 1119 43.25 15.81 24.54
C ASP A 1119 44.23 14.69 24.98
N ARG A 1120 43.73 13.79 25.84
CA ARG A 1120 43.64 12.34 25.58
C ARG A 1120 42.92 11.56 26.71
N LEU A 1121 41.65 11.28 26.42
CA LEU A 1121 40.91 9.99 26.43
C LEU A 1121 41.48 8.69 27.05
N GLN A 1122 40.47 7.91 27.52
CA GLN A 1122 40.35 6.45 27.82
C GLN A 1122 40.74 6.01 29.26
N THR A 1123 39.96 5.24 30.02
CA THR A 1123 38.80 4.35 29.75
C THR A 1123 38.11 3.91 31.07
N THR A 1124 36.76 3.75 31.05
CA THR A 1124 35.87 2.72 31.68
C THR A 1124 36.13 2.16 33.10
N ALA A 1125 35.19 1.82 33.99
CA ALA A 1125 33.82 1.27 33.93
C ALA A 1125 33.15 1.48 35.33
N SER A 1126 31.89 1.92 35.46
CA SER A 1126 30.63 1.14 35.52
C SER A 1126 30.23 0.58 36.90
N ILE A 1127 28.90 0.53 37.10
CA ILE A 1127 28.06 0.05 38.22
C ILE A 1127 27.70 1.17 39.22
N GLY A 1128 26.45 1.53 39.44
CA GLY A 1128 25.19 0.98 38.94
C GLY A 1128 24.02 1.81 39.48
N LEU A 1129 22.92 1.75 38.73
CA LEU A 1129 21.57 1.89 39.24
C LEU A 1129 21.34 0.97 40.46
#